data_AF-A0A968II22-F1
#
_entry.id   AF-A0A968II22-F1
#
_cell.length_a   1.000
_cell.length_b   1.000
_cell.length_c   1.000
_cell.angle_alpha   90.00
_cell.angle_beta   90.00
_cell.angle_gamma   90.00
#
_symmetry.space_group_name_H-M   'P 1'
#
loop_
_entity.id
_entity.type
_entity.pdbx_description
1 polymer ?
#
loop_
_entity_poly.entity_id
_entity_poly.type
_entity_poly.pdbx_seq_one_letter_code
_entity_poly.pdbx_strand_id
1 'polypeptide(L)'
;MCLDDEQLRAIALCCQNSTIGKLLPNALYVHTSAITCLDTLLQEYERQARVTDKIEGATLVKFGIDKPKISYLFYPDFDRDPHPALQFSVVVDMTTRQANFWDYSTSENPPILHRKETFVAPDYSCYEEFAQLTRFEEKLGLLDQSRFIGTRIEWQHRLDYYNVSFDGHRLVCAIAQTTNKTIAIDRHKAALVRKTLSRPVRLALEAGLFVPEATFFDYGCGYGGDRDRLAERGYNAAGWDPYYHPDEPLIPSDIVNLGYVINVIEDLAQRQEALVKAWELTRQVLIVAAQVLIDDRDRGVVAYGDGIITSRNTFQKYYDQEELKIYIDRVLNVDSIPIGLGIYFVFRDEMQAETFRVSRFRSRTTTPKIYKKIQRFEDYEDLLAPLMQFVAQRGRLPAKNELENEFEIKNEFRTFRRAFEVVLQVTDSEEWDAISQKRSQDLLLYLALSRFGQRPKSRELSRSVREDIKALFGSYELACMLADKMLLSLRDLNKITHLCQTSLVGKKKRNSLLIHISALETLDPLLRLYEGCASRTFGCLEEANLIQFYGDRPKISYLFYSDFDKNPHPRLHSSMTIDLADLKVRYRDFSNDKNPPILHEKESLVTADYPFYEKFTKLTQQERDWGLLEDFSTINRLQGWLQLLEDRCVFLKGDRLCWRKDADPYKVKLLRHQINVRKKNRVDSP
;
A
#
# COMPACT_ATOMS: atom_id res chain seq x y z
N MET A 1 -15.20 54.62 -5.18
CA MET A 1 -14.76 53.72 -6.26
C MET A 1 -15.34 52.37 -5.95
N CYS A 2 -16.35 51.93 -6.70
CA CYS A 2 -16.80 50.54 -6.63
C CYS A 2 -15.63 49.65 -7.05
N LEU A 3 -15.37 48.56 -6.32
CA LEU A 3 -14.48 47.51 -6.80
C LEU A 3 -15.00 47.04 -8.15
N ASP A 4 -14.14 47.04 -9.17
CA ASP A 4 -14.50 46.47 -10.46
C ASP A 4 -14.48 44.92 -10.35
N ASP A 5 -15.27 44.26 -11.19
CA ASP A 5 -15.36 42.78 -11.22
C ASP A 5 -14.02 42.13 -11.60
N GLU A 6 -13.10 42.88 -12.21
CA GLU A 6 -11.78 42.42 -12.64
C GLU A 6 -10.81 42.32 -11.44
N GLN A 7 -10.89 43.27 -10.51
CA GLN A 7 -10.12 43.34 -9.27
C GLN A 7 -10.56 42.23 -8.32
N LEU A 8 -11.87 41.94 -8.21
CA LEU A 8 -12.35 40.80 -7.43
C LEU A 8 -11.86 39.47 -8.01
N ARG A 9 -11.82 39.33 -9.34
CA ARG A 9 -11.24 38.13 -10.01
C ARG A 9 -9.74 38.00 -9.75
N ALA A 10 -8.99 39.09 -9.75
CA ALA A 10 -7.57 39.08 -9.42
C ALA A 10 -7.33 38.63 -7.96
N ILE A 11 -8.11 39.17 -7.02
CA ILE A 11 -8.07 38.75 -5.61
C ILE A 11 -8.43 37.26 -5.47
N ALA A 12 -9.48 36.81 -6.14
CA ALA A 12 -9.88 35.41 -6.16
C ALA A 12 -8.75 34.49 -6.66
N LEU A 13 -8.06 34.88 -7.74
CA LEU A 13 -6.94 34.13 -8.29
C LEU A 13 -5.75 34.07 -7.32
N CYS A 14 -5.39 35.18 -6.68
CA CYS A 14 -4.35 35.21 -5.66
C CYS A 14 -4.70 34.31 -4.47
N CYS A 15 -5.97 34.33 -4.02
CA CYS A 15 -6.44 33.44 -2.97
C CYS A 15 -6.31 31.95 -3.36
N GLN A 16 -6.69 31.59 -4.58
CA GLN A 16 -6.61 30.22 -5.09
C GLN A 16 -5.17 29.72 -5.25
N ASN A 17 -4.23 30.62 -5.53
CA ASN A 17 -2.81 30.31 -5.70
C ASN A 17 -2.01 30.43 -4.39
N SER A 18 -2.64 30.83 -3.28
CA SER A 18 -1.94 31.00 -2.01
C SER A 18 -1.43 29.65 -1.48
N THR A 19 -0.14 29.61 -1.14
CA THR A 19 0.49 28.45 -0.49
C THR A 19 0.28 28.43 1.03
N ILE A 20 -0.28 29.51 1.59
CA ILE A 20 -0.51 29.69 3.03
C ILE A 20 -2.00 30.02 3.26
N GLY A 21 -2.59 29.39 4.27
CA GLY A 21 -3.98 29.56 4.63
C GLY A 21 -4.90 28.45 4.14
N LYS A 22 -6.06 28.33 4.80
CA LYS A 22 -7.07 27.32 4.52
C LYS A 22 -7.99 27.81 3.41
N LEU A 23 -7.79 27.26 2.21
CA LEU A 23 -8.64 27.54 1.05
C LEU A 23 -9.92 26.70 1.10
N LEU A 24 -11.07 27.39 1.11
CA LEU A 24 -12.41 26.82 0.95
C LEU A 24 -13.04 27.34 -0.36
N PRO A 25 -14.10 26.70 -0.89
CA PRO A 25 -14.66 27.03 -2.20
C PRO A 25 -15.03 28.52 -2.39
N ASN A 26 -15.37 29.22 -1.31
CA ASN A 26 -15.80 30.62 -1.33
C ASN A 26 -14.87 31.58 -0.58
N ALA A 27 -13.81 31.10 0.06
CA ALA A 27 -12.96 31.97 0.87
C ALA A 27 -11.59 31.36 1.17
N LEU A 28 -10.60 32.23 1.36
CA LEU A 28 -9.31 31.89 1.95
C LEU A 28 -9.27 32.39 3.39
N TYR A 29 -8.87 31.54 4.33
CA TYR A 29 -8.71 31.89 5.74
C TYR A 29 -7.24 31.85 6.13
N VAL A 30 -6.74 32.91 6.75
CA VAL A 30 -5.33 33.05 7.12
C VAL A 30 -5.21 33.62 8.52
N HIS A 31 -4.28 33.11 9.32
CA HIS A 31 -3.95 33.71 10.61
C HIS A 31 -3.25 35.06 10.41
N THR A 32 -3.50 36.04 11.29
CA THR A 32 -2.98 37.40 11.13
C THR A 32 -1.45 37.46 11.07
N SER A 33 -0.75 36.56 11.77
CA SER A 33 0.71 36.42 11.70
C SER A 33 1.24 36.04 10.31
N ALA A 34 0.40 35.46 9.45
CA ALA A 34 0.78 34.97 8.13
C ALA A 34 0.38 35.91 6.97
N ILE A 35 -0.25 37.07 7.27
CA ILE A 35 -0.67 38.04 6.24
C ILE A 35 0.53 38.53 5.42
N THR A 36 1.66 38.80 6.07
CA THR A 36 2.88 39.29 5.40
C THR A 36 3.49 38.28 4.42
N CYS A 37 3.08 37.01 4.52
CA CYS A 37 3.52 35.94 3.63
C CYS A 37 2.60 35.75 2.41
N LEU A 38 1.47 36.46 2.35
CA LEU A 38 0.54 36.41 1.21
C LEU A 38 1.03 37.25 0.04
N ASP A 39 0.42 37.08 -1.12
CA ASP A 39 0.64 37.96 -2.28
C ASP A 39 0.42 39.44 -1.91
N THR A 40 1.27 40.33 -2.42
CA THR A 40 1.19 41.78 -2.18
C THR A 40 -0.19 42.36 -2.47
N LEU A 41 -0.93 41.81 -3.44
CA LEU A 41 -2.29 42.24 -3.76
C LEU A 41 -3.27 41.91 -2.63
N LEU A 42 -3.15 40.73 -2.00
CA LEU A 42 -3.97 40.35 -0.85
C LEU A 42 -3.63 41.18 0.40
N GLN A 43 -2.34 41.48 0.60
CA GLN A 43 -1.90 42.34 1.70
C GLN A 43 -2.48 43.76 1.57
N GLU A 44 -2.46 44.34 0.37
CA GLU A 44 -3.04 45.65 0.11
C GLU A 44 -4.57 45.63 0.24
N TYR A 45 -5.22 44.58 -0.25
CA TYR A 45 -6.66 44.40 -0.13
C TYR A 45 -7.11 44.29 1.34
N GLU A 46 -6.36 43.57 2.18
CA GLU A 46 -6.55 43.52 3.63
C GLU A 46 -6.35 44.90 4.27
N ARG A 47 -5.29 45.62 3.91
CA ARG A 47 -5.01 46.96 4.43
C ARG A 47 -6.15 47.94 4.15
N GLN A 48 -6.74 47.88 2.96
CA GLN A 48 -7.88 48.70 2.58
C GLN A 48 -9.16 48.38 3.37
N ALA A 49 -9.28 47.15 3.88
CA ALA A 49 -10.42 46.73 4.71
C ALA A 49 -10.35 47.25 6.14
N ARG A 50 -9.21 47.81 6.56
CA ARG A 50 -9.00 48.33 7.92
C ARG A 50 -9.70 49.68 8.14
N VAL A 51 -11.03 49.65 8.16
CA VAL A 51 -11.89 50.84 8.25
C VAL A 51 -12.39 51.13 9.68
N THR A 52 -12.02 50.30 10.66
CA THR A 52 -12.43 50.43 12.07
C THR A 52 -11.38 49.85 13.00
N ASP A 53 -11.18 50.45 14.17
CA ASP A 53 -10.22 49.97 15.17
C ASP A 53 -10.65 48.65 15.83
N LYS A 54 -11.93 48.27 15.72
CA LYS A 54 -12.48 47.01 16.26
C LYS A 54 -11.96 45.73 15.59
N ILE A 55 -11.05 45.85 14.63
CA ILE A 55 -10.33 44.73 14.01
C ILE A 55 -8.99 44.43 14.73
N GLU A 56 -8.55 45.31 15.62
CA GLU A 56 -7.31 45.13 16.37
C GLU A 56 -7.42 43.90 17.28
N GLY A 57 -6.43 43.01 17.21
CA GLY A 57 -6.46 41.73 17.91
C GLY A 57 -7.21 40.60 17.19
N ALA A 58 -7.61 40.78 15.93
CA ALA A 58 -8.18 39.69 15.13
C ALA A 58 -7.21 38.50 15.04
N THR A 59 -7.75 37.28 15.13
CA THR A 59 -6.97 36.04 15.01
C THR A 59 -6.84 35.60 13.57
N LEU A 60 -7.97 35.52 12.85
CA LEU A 60 -8.01 35.11 11.45
C LEU A 60 -8.59 36.21 10.56
N VAL A 61 -8.06 36.30 9.34
CA VAL A 61 -8.62 37.09 8.24
C VAL A 61 -9.18 36.13 7.19
N LYS A 62 -10.44 36.35 6.82
CA LYS A 62 -11.16 35.61 5.79
C LYS A 62 -11.34 36.51 4.56
N PHE A 63 -10.71 36.14 3.46
CA PHE A 63 -10.88 36.76 2.16
C PHE A 63 -12.04 36.10 1.42
N GLY A 64 -13.10 36.84 1.14
CA GLY A 64 -14.19 36.39 0.28
C GLY A 64 -13.73 36.28 -1.18
N ILE A 65 -13.97 35.13 -1.80
CA ILE A 65 -13.64 34.86 -3.21
C ILE A 65 -14.85 35.13 -4.10
N ASP A 66 -16.05 34.84 -3.61
CA ASP A 66 -17.32 35.01 -4.32
C ASP A 66 -17.92 36.42 -4.17
N LYS A 67 -17.54 37.13 -3.13
CA LYS A 67 -18.05 38.46 -2.78
C LYS A 67 -16.91 39.37 -2.31
N PRO A 68 -16.97 40.68 -2.61
CA PRO A 68 -15.95 41.64 -2.20
C PRO A 68 -16.07 41.94 -0.69
N LYS A 69 -15.68 40.98 0.15
CA LYS A 69 -15.75 41.07 1.61
C LYS A 69 -14.49 40.55 2.26
N ILE A 70 -14.08 41.21 3.34
CA ILE A 70 -13.07 40.70 4.28
C ILE A 70 -13.74 40.52 5.62
N SER A 71 -13.50 39.37 6.27
CA SER A 71 -13.97 39.13 7.64
C SER A 71 -12.80 38.95 8.59
N TYR A 72 -12.84 39.63 9.72
CA TYR A 72 -11.93 39.47 10.84
C TYR A 72 -12.60 38.63 11.91
N LEU A 73 -11.97 37.53 12.31
CA LEU A 73 -12.52 36.55 13.25
C LEU A 73 -11.66 36.47 14.50
N PHE A 74 -12.30 36.47 15.66
CA PHE A 74 -11.65 36.54 16.97
C PHE A 74 -11.82 35.24 17.74
N TYR A 75 -10.67 34.60 17.99
CA TYR A 75 -10.53 33.38 18.77
C TYR A 75 -9.48 33.62 19.85
N PRO A 76 -9.83 34.22 21.00
CA PRO A 76 -8.85 34.62 22.02
C PRO A 76 -8.02 33.45 22.56
N ASP A 77 -8.59 32.25 22.59
CA ASP A 77 -7.93 31.02 23.03
C ASP A 77 -7.34 30.21 21.87
N PHE A 78 -7.03 30.83 20.72
CA PHE A 78 -6.58 30.12 19.51
C PHE A 78 -5.41 29.17 19.75
N ASP A 79 -4.41 29.58 20.54
CA ASP A 79 -3.27 28.73 20.82
C ASP A 79 -3.56 27.70 21.92
N ARG A 80 -4.44 28.00 22.88
CA ARG A 80 -4.65 27.20 24.10
C ARG A 80 -5.77 26.18 24.01
N ASP A 81 -6.88 26.54 23.40
CA ASP A 81 -8.03 25.66 23.20
C ASP A 81 -7.81 24.84 21.93
N PRO A 82 -7.92 23.50 21.94
CA PRO A 82 -7.79 22.68 20.73
C PRO A 82 -8.78 23.06 19.63
N HIS A 83 -10.01 23.48 20.00
CA HIS A 83 -11.09 23.88 19.08
C HIS A 83 -11.74 25.18 19.53
N PRO A 84 -11.02 26.30 19.43
CA PRO A 84 -11.45 27.57 19.99
C PRO A 84 -12.76 28.02 19.35
N ALA A 85 -13.66 28.55 20.19
CA ALA A 85 -14.92 29.11 19.72
C ALA A 85 -14.75 30.56 19.22
N LEU A 86 -15.51 30.88 18.17
CA LEU A 86 -15.60 32.23 17.65
C LEU A 86 -16.31 33.10 18.70
N GLN A 87 -15.64 34.16 19.16
CA GLN A 87 -16.25 35.10 20.10
C GLN A 87 -16.81 36.34 19.40
N PHE A 88 -16.13 36.82 18.36
CA PHE A 88 -16.51 38.04 17.69
C PHE A 88 -16.11 37.97 16.22
N SER A 89 -16.88 38.63 15.35
CA SER A 89 -16.49 38.82 13.96
C SER A 89 -16.84 40.21 13.44
N VAL A 90 -15.98 40.72 12.57
CA VAL A 90 -16.18 41.96 11.83
C VAL A 90 -16.19 41.62 10.35
N VAL A 91 -17.26 41.92 9.63
CA VAL A 91 -17.31 41.75 8.16
C VAL A 91 -17.33 43.12 7.52
N VAL A 92 -16.29 43.41 6.76
CA VAL A 92 -16.13 44.63 5.99
C VAL A 92 -16.58 44.36 4.56
N ASP A 93 -17.58 45.11 4.10
CA ASP A 93 -17.94 45.14 2.69
C ASP A 93 -16.97 46.06 1.96
N MET A 94 -16.23 45.52 0.99
CA MET A 94 -15.15 46.26 0.34
C MET A 94 -15.67 47.26 -0.68
N THR A 95 -16.93 47.13 -1.12
CA THR A 95 -17.58 48.08 -2.05
C THR A 95 -18.07 49.30 -1.29
N THR A 96 -18.75 49.10 -0.16
CA THR A 96 -19.33 50.21 0.62
C THR A 96 -18.40 50.73 1.70
N ARG A 97 -17.34 49.98 2.04
CA ARG A 97 -16.42 50.22 3.16
C ARG A 97 -17.13 50.29 4.52
N GLN A 98 -18.26 49.62 4.65
CA GLN A 98 -18.99 49.51 5.91
C GLN A 98 -18.62 48.22 6.63
N ALA A 99 -18.37 48.33 7.94
CA ALA A 99 -18.12 47.20 8.83
C ALA A 99 -19.40 46.82 9.57
N ASN A 100 -19.73 45.54 9.54
CA ASN A 100 -20.78 44.93 10.36
C ASN A 100 -20.14 44.03 11.41
N PHE A 101 -20.81 43.88 12.54
CA PHE A 101 -20.26 43.21 13.73
C PHE A 101 -21.22 42.13 14.21
N TRP A 102 -20.67 40.99 14.61
CA TRP A 102 -21.43 39.90 15.23
C TRP A 102 -20.69 39.45 16.49
N ASP A 103 -21.41 39.51 17.61
CA ASP A 103 -20.94 39.02 18.91
C ASP A 103 -21.52 37.63 19.17
N TYR A 104 -20.64 36.69 19.46
CA TYR A 104 -20.94 35.29 19.76
C TYR A 104 -20.54 34.93 21.20
N SER A 105 -20.07 35.90 21.99
CA SER A 105 -19.56 35.68 23.34
C SER A 105 -20.63 35.12 24.30
N THR A 106 -21.91 35.42 24.04
CA THR A 106 -23.06 34.88 24.78
C THR A 106 -23.76 33.72 24.05
N SER A 107 -23.21 33.22 22.93
CA SER A 107 -23.80 32.09 22.20
C SER A 107 -23.58 30.79 22.96
N GLU A 108 -24.64 30.01 23.17
CA GLU A 108 -24.54 28.67 23.76
C GLU A 108 -23.92 27.66 22.78
N ASN A 109 -24.05 27.89 21.47
CA ASN A 109 -23.52 27.02 20.41
C ASN A 109 -22.71 27.81 19.36
N PRO A 110 -21.56 28.40 19.74
CA PRO A 110 -20.76 29.18 18.80
C PRO A 110 -20.09 28.27 17.77
N PRO A 111 -19.75 28.81 16.58
CA PRO A 111 -18.88 28.14 15.63
C PRO A 111 -17.48 27.90 16.24
N ILE A 112 -16.87 26.75 15.97
CA ILE A 112 -15.53 26.40 16.44
C ILE A 112 -14.56 26.18 15.27
N LEU A 113 -13.26 26.23 15.55
CA LEU A 113 -12.22 25.96 14.56
C LEU A 113 -11.66 24.54 14.69
N HIS A 114 -11.42 23.92 13.54
CA HIS A 114 -10.62 22.70 13.41
C HIS A 114 -9.47 22.93 12.42
N ARG A 115 -8.44 22.08 12.54
CA ARG A 115 -7.27 22.08 11.67
C ARG A 115 -6.48 23.38 11.73
N LYS A 116 -6.07 23.77 12.95
CA LYS A 116 -5.42 25.06 13.19
C LYS A 116 -4.12 25.24 12.41
N GLU A 117 -3.41 24.15 12.13
CA GLU A 117 -2.19 24.12 11.33
C GLU A 117 -2.40 24.65 9.90
N THR A 118 -3.64 24.59 9.38
CA THR A 118 -3.94 25.07 8.02
C THR A 118 -4.04 26.59 7.90
N PHE A 119 -4.17 27.32 9.01
CA PHE A 119 -4.31 28.78 8.99
C PHE A 119 -2.98 29.52 9.18
N VAL A 120 -1.96 28.86 9.72
CA VAL A 120 -0.67 29.44 10.11
C VAL A 120 0.46 29.02 9.16
N ALA A 121 1.60 29.71 9.20
CA ALA A 121 2.79 29.32 8.46
C ALA A 121 3.54 28.15 9.16
N PRO A 122 4.36 27.36 8.43
CA PRO A 122 5.09 26.22 9.00
C PRO A 122 6.08 26.54 10.13
N ASP A 123 6.51 27.80 10.24
CA ASP A 123 7.41 28.31 11.28
C ASP A 123 6.66 28.82 12.53
N TYR A 124 5.33 28.72 12.55
CA TYR A 124 4.52 29.07 13.72
C TYR A 124 4.83 28.15 14.90
N SER A 125 4.99 28.71 16.11
CA SER A 125 5.50 27.99 17.28
C SER A 125 4.70 26.73 17.65
N CYS A 126 3.37 26.77 17.49
CA CYS A 126 2.48 25.66 17.80
C CYS A 126 2.10 24.81 16.57
N TYR A 127 2.76 25.01 15.41
CA TYR A 127 2.39 24.34 14.16
C TYR A 127 2.37 22.81 14.30
N GLU A 128 3.45 22.22 14.83
CA GLU A 128 3.57 20.76 14.91
C GLU A 128 2.58 20.17 15.93
N GLU A 129 2.28 20.87 17.03
CA GLU A 129 1.26 20.46 18.00
C GLU A 129 -0.14 20.43 17.36
N PHE A 130 -0.50 21.48 16.60
CA PHE A 130 -1.78 21.54 15.89
C PHE A 130 -1.86 20.44 14.81
N ALA A 131 -0.78 20.24 14.06
CA ALA A 131 -0.72 19.21 13.02
C ALA A 131 -0.83 17.80 13.61
N GLN A 132 -0.20 17.55 14.76
CA GLN A 132 -0.31 16.27 15.47
C GLN A 132 -1.73 16.02 15.96
N LEU A 133 -2.37 17.01 16.60
CA LEU A 133 -3.76 16.90 17.01
C LEU A 133 -4.67 16.58 15.82
N THR A 134 -4.57 17.34 14.72
CA THR A 134 -5.36 17.07 13.51
C THR A 134 -5.16 15.65 12.99
N ARG A 135 -3.91 15.14 12.95
CA ARG A 135 -3.65 13.75 12.56
C ARG A 135 -4.37 12.75 13.47
N PHE A 136 -4.39 12.97 14.78
CA PHE A 136 -5.12 12.10 15.71
C PHE A 136 -6.64 12.16 15.53
N GLU A 137 -7.19 13.35 15.32
CA GLU A 137 -8.63 13.53 15.10
C GLU A 137 -9.09 12.94 13.76
N GLU A 138 -8.29 13.06 12.71
CA GLU A 138 -8.51 12.37 11.45
C GLU A 138 -8.42 10.85 11.62
N LYS A 139 -7.42 10.36 12.39
CA LYS A 139 -7.25 8.93 12.70
C LYS A 139 -8.46 8.34 13.45
N LEU A 140 -9.07 9.09 14.35
CA LEU A 140 -10.29 8.66 15.08
C LEU A 140 -11.59 8.88 14.28
N GLY A 141 -11.53 9.52 13.11
CA GLY A 141 -12.70 9.88 12.32
C GLY A 141 -13.53 11.03 12.91
N LEU A 142 -13.00 11.75 13.91
CA LEU A 142 -13.71 12.88 14.55
C LEU A 142 -14.00 14.00 13.53
N LEU A 143 -13.09 14.21 12.58
CA LEU A 143 -13.23 15.24 11.54
C LEU A 143 -14.03 14.80 10.29
N ASP A 144 -14.57 13.57 10.27
CA ASP A 144 -15.40 13.10 9.17
C ASP A 144 -16.74 13.86 9.09
N GLN A 145 -17.39 13.85 7.92
CA GLN A 145 -18.66 14.56 7.73
C GLN A 145 -18.61 16.03 8.21
N SER A 146 -17.64 16.79 7.72
CA SER A 146 -17.29 18.16 8.12
C SER A 146 -18.45 19.17 8.23
N ARG A 147 -19.60 18.88 7.61
CA ARG A 147 -20.86 19.62 7.74
C ARG A 147 -21.51 19.57 9.13
N PHE A 148 -21.14 18.62 9.99
CA PHE A 148 -21.76 18.41 11.32
C PHE A 148 -20.83 18.68 12.51
N ILE A 149 -19.65 19.24 12.29
CA ILE A 149 -18.67 19.47 13.38
C ILE A 149 -18.41 20.93 13.68
N GLY A 150 -18.96 21.86 12.89
CA GLY A 150 -18.56 23.27 12.91
C GLY A 150 -19.01 24.07 14.13
N THR A 151 -19.72 23.48 15.08
CA THR A 151 -20.37 24.15 16.21
C THR A 151 -20.13 23.36 17.50
N ARG A 152 -20.03 24.07 18.64
CA ARG A 152 -19.58 23.50 19.92
C ARG A 152 -20.42 22.33 20.42
N ILE A 153 -21.74 22.41 20.35
CA ILE A 153 -22.65 21.38 20.87
C ILE A 153 -22.51 20.10 20.03
N GLU A 154 -22.53 20.22 18.71
CA GLU A 154 -22.39 19.09 17.79
C GLU A 154 -21.01 18.45 17.92
N TRP A 155 -19.97 19.25 18.13
CA TRP A 155 -18.64 18.75 18.46
C TRP A 155 -18.62 18.01 19.78
N GLN A 156 -19.22 18.57 20.84
CA GLN A 156 -19.30 17.89 22.13
C GLN A 156 -20.07 16.57 22.04
N HIS A 157 -21.22 16.54 21.35
CA HIS A 157 -21.96 15.29 21.09
C HIS A 157 -21.10 14.26 20.36
N ARG A 158 -20.22 14.70 19.46
CA ARG A 158 -19.29 13.81 18.79
C ARG A 158 -18.23 13.29 19.75
N LEU A 159 -17.62 14.17 20.55
CA LEU A 159 -16.66 13.75 21.58
C LEU A 159 -17.30 12.75 22.56
N ASP A 160 -18.53 13.00 22.99
CA ASP A 160 -19.32 12.12 23.87
C ASP A 160 -19.62 10.77 23.19
N TYR A 161 -20.01 10.79 21.91
CA TYR A 161 -20.25 9.57 21.13
C TYR A 161 -19.00 8.68 21.02
N TYR A 162 -17.84 9.30 20.83
CA TYR A 162 -16.55 8.61 20.80
C TYR A 162 -15.95 8.37 22.20
N ASN A 163 -16.61 8.87 23.26
CA ASN A 163 -16.15 8.83 24.65
C ASN A 163 -14.74 9.41 24.86
N VAL A 164 -14.44 10.51 24.19
CA VAL A 164 -13.16 11.24 24.25
C VAL A 164 -13.37 12.68 24.69
N SER A 165 -12.29 13.33 25.12
CA SER A 165 -12.22 14.69 25.66
C SER A 165 -10.80 15.23 25.43
N PHE A 166 -10.52 16.46 25.85
CA PHE A 166 -9.21 17.09 25.65
C PHE A 166 -8.51 17.41 26.98
N ASP A 167 -7.21 17.15 27.04
CA ASP A 167 -6.27 17.71 28.02
C ASP A 167 -5.21 18.51 27.25
N GLY A 168 -5.40 19.83 27.16
CA GLY A 168 -4.71 20.66 26.17
C GLY A 168 -4.99 20.17 24.75
N HIS A 169 -3.96 20.03 23.91
CA HIS A 169 -4.07 19.56 22.52
C HIS A 169 -3.90 18.05 22.40
N ARG A 170 -4.22 17.32 23.47
CA ARG A 170 -4.18 15.86 23.51
C ARG A 170 -5.58 15.31 23.73
N LEU A 171 -5.92 14.28 22.97
CA LEU A 171 -7.14 13.52 23.15
C LEU A 171 -6.99 12.54 24.33
N VAL A 172 -7.93 12.61 25.27
CA VAL A 172 -7.98 11.77 26.48
C VAL A 172 -9.41 11.27 26.67
N CYS A 173 -9.63 10.12 27.30
CA CYS A 173 -10.98 9.60 27.60
C CYS A 173 -11.18 9.47 29.10
N ALA A 174 -12.41 9.67 29.58
CA ALA A 174 -12.75 9.55 30.99
C ALA A 174 -12.65 8.09 31.45
N ILE A 175 -11.58 7.77 32.18
CA ILE A 175 -11.50 6.54 32.98
C ILE A 175 -12.34 6.82 34.25
N ALA A 176 -13.29 5.94 34.58
CA ALA A 176 -13.98 5.99 35.86
C ALA A 176 -12.93 6.12 36.98
N GLN A 177 -13.05 7.18 37.79
CA GLN A 177 -12.06 7.62 38.78
C GLN A 177 -11.30 6.45 39.42
N THR A 178 -10.05 6.27 39.00
CA THR A 178 -9.06 5.55 39.78
C THR A 178 -7.79 6.39 39.80
N THR A 179 -7.55 6.95 40.98
CA THR A 179 -6.29 7.52 41.47
C THR A 179 -5.05 6.99 40.75
N ASN A 180 -4.13 7.89 40.35
CA ASN A 180 -2.76 7.64 39.89
C ASN A 180 -2.16 6.31 40.40
N LYS A 181 -2.48 5.23 39.71
CA LYS A 181 -1.80 3.94 39.79
C LYS A 181 -1.32 3.69 38.38
N THR A 182 -0.03 3.40 38.24
CA THR A 182 0.50 2.65 37.10
C THR A 182 -0.47 1.51 36.79
N ILE A 183 -1.20 1.63 35.67
CA ILE A 183 -2.14 0.59 35.24
C ILE A 183 -1.28 -0.65 34.97
N ALA A 184 -1.44 -1.70 35.77
CA ALA A 184 -0.80 -2.97 35.50
C ALA A 184 -1.45 -3.55 34.24
N ILE A 185 -0.71 -3.52 33.13
CA ILE A 185 -1.17 -4.01 31.83
C ILE A 185 -0.99 -5.52 31.76
N ASP A 186 -2.07 -6.23 31.45
CA ASP A 186 -2.09 -7.69 31.37
C ASP A 186 -1.58 -8.19 30.00
N ARG A 187 -0.30 -7.95 29.68
CA ARG A 187 0.28 -8.27 28.36
C ARG A 187 -0.03 -9.70 27.89
N HIS A 188 -0.02 -10.67 28.80
CA HIS A 188 -0.30 -12.08 28.54
C HIS A 188 -1.67 -12.33 27.88
N LYS A 189 -2.69 -11.48 28.14
CA LYS A 189 -4.04 -11.63 27.56
C LYS A 189 -4.11 -11.27 26.07
N ALA A 190 -3.05 -10.70 25.50
CA ALA A 190 -2.96 -10.40 24.07
C ALA A 190 -2.58 -11.63 23.23
N ALA A 191 -2.05 -12.70 23.83
CA ALA A 191 -1.70 -13.93 23.14
C ALA A 191 -2.94 -14.64 22.59
N LEU A 192 -2.93 -14.99 21.30
CA LEU A 192 -4.03 -15.70 20.63
C LEU A 192 -3.71 -17.18 20.43
N VAL A 193 -4.66 -18.05 20.81
CA VAL A 193 -4.65 -19.46 20.41
C VAL A 193 -5.13 -19.56 18.95
N ARG A 194 -4.20 -19.90 18.05
CA ARG A 194 -4.44 -20.10 16.61
C ARG A 194 -4.28 -21.57 16.24
N LYS A 195 -4.90 -22.01 15.14
CA LYS A 195 -4.78 -23.38 14.59
C LYS A 195 -3.73 -23.51 13.47
N THR A 196 -3.24 -22.38 12.96
CA THR A 196 -2.29 -22.31 11.85
C THR A 196 -1.03 -21.55 12.27
N LEU A 197 0.04 -21.64 11.47
CA LEU A 197 1.22 -20.79 11.65
C LEU A 197 0.83 -19.31 11.55
N SER A 198 1.49 -18.49 12.37
CA SER A 198 1.37 -17.04 12.30
C SER A 198 1.75 -16.53 10.93
N ARG A 199 1.17 -15.39 10.59
CA ARG A 199 1.44 -14.68 9.34
C ARG A 199 2.95 -14.43 9.11
N PRO A 200 3.73 -13.86 10.05
CA PRO A 200 5.17 -13.66 9.85
C PRO A 200 5.94 -14.96 9.61
N VAL A 201 5.65 -16.03 10.36
CA VAL A 201 6.36 -17.32 10.22
C VAL A 201 6.00 -18.02 8.91
N ARG A 202 4.73 -17.96 8.50
CA ARG A 202 4.29 -18.51 7.20
C ARG A 202 4.99 -17.82 6.04
N LEU A 203 5.06 -16.49 6.05
CA LEU A 203 5.75 -15.71 5.02
C LEU A 203 7.24 -16.05 4.94
N ALA A 204 7.90 -16.25 6.07
CA ALA A 204 9.31 -16.67 6.08
C ALA A 204 9.51 -18.06 5.47
N LEU A 205 8.54 -18.97 5.67
CA LEU A 205 8.54 -20.31 5.08
C LEU A 205 8.30 -20.26 3.57
N GLU A 206 7.32 -19.48 3.12
CA GLU A 206 7.03 -19.25 1.70
C GLU A 206 8.18 -18.53 0.96
N ALA A 207 8.90 -17.66 1.68
CA ALA A 207 10.09 -16.97 1.19
C ALA A 207 11.33 -17.89 1.11
N GLY A 208 11.22 -19.16 1.51
CA GLY A 208 12.29 -20.15 1.42
C GLY A 208 13.42 -19.93 2.42
N LEU A 209 13.18 -19.21 3.53
CA LEU A 209 14.21 -18.97 4.56
C LEU A 209 14.49 -20.22 5.41
N PHE A 210 13.50 -21.11 5.52
CA PHE A 210 13.60 -22.36 6.27
C PHE A 210 14.25 -23.45 5.43
N VAL A 211 15.58 -23.41 5.32
CA VAL A 211 16.38 -24.51 4.77
C VAL A 211 16.32 -25.74 5.68
N PRO A 212 16.56 -26.97 5.15
CA PRO A 212 16.71 -28.15 5.99
C PRO A 212 17.72 -27.89 7.12
N GLU A 213 17.42 -28.35 8.33
CA GLU A 213 18.25 -28.19 9.55
C GLU A 213 18.30 -26.78 10.16
N ALA A 214 17.64 -25.77 9.57
CA ALA A 214 17.57 -24.44 10.15
C ALA A 214 16.93 -24.48 11.56
N THR A 215 17.57 -23.78 12.50
CA THR A 215 17.06 -23.60 13.88
C THR A 215 16.12 -22.40 13.97
N PHE A 216 15.03 -22.55 14.71
CA PHE A 216 14.00 -21.53 14.89
C PHE A 216 13.76 -21.22 16.36
N PHE A 217 13.64 -19.93 16.69
CA PHE A 217 13.30 -19.47 18.03
C PHE A 217 12.17 -18.44 18.01
N ASP A 218 11.11 -18.67 18.79
CA ASP A 218 9.96 -17.76 18.92
C ASP A 218 10.07 -16.93 20.22
N TYR A 219 10.41 -15.65 20.11
CA TYR A 219 10.55 -14.73 21.23
C TYR A 219 9.20 -14.08 21.54
N GLY A 220 8.65 -14.35 22.73
CA GLY A 220 7.28 -14.01 23.10
C GLY A 220 6.26 -14.96 22.46
N CYS A 221 6.51 -16.27 22.56
CA CYS A 221 5.75 -17.30 21.84
C CYS A 221 4.30 -17.50 22.32
N GLY A 222 3.90 -16.85 23.42
CA GLY A 222 2.60 -17.03 24.05
C GLY A 222 2.36 -18.50 24.39
N TYR A 223 1.31 -19.10 23.82
CA TYR A 223 0.99 -20.51 24.00
C TYR A 223 1.90 -21.49 23.22
N GLY A 224 2.95 -21.03 22.55
CA GLY A 224 3.90 -21.89 21.81
C GLY A 224 3.44 -22.33 20.42
N GLY A 225 2.40 -21.71 19.86
CA GLY A 225 1.72 -22.23 18.68
C GLY A 225 2.57 -22.33 17.41
N ASP A 226 3.51 -21.41 17.15
CA ASP A 226 4.38 -21.49 15.96
C ASP A 226 5.51 -22.48 16.16
N ARG A 227 6.11 -22.50 17.36
CA ARG A 227 7.11 -23.49 17.79
C ARG A 227 6.61 -24.91 17.54
N ASP A 228 5.43 -25.24 18.07
CA ASP A 228 4.91 -26.61 18.04
C ASP A 228 4.63 -27.07 16.60
N ARG A 229 4.03 -26.20 15.76
CA ARG A 229 3.73 -26.53 14.36
C ARG A 229 4.96 -26.63 13.46
N LEU A 230 6.01 -25.88 13.75
CA LEU A 230 7.29 -26.02 13.03
C LEU A 230 8.00 -27.30 13.46
N ALA A 231 7.96 -27.65 14.74
CA ALA A 231 8.47 -28.93 15.24
C ALA A 231 7.74 -30.14 14.59
N GLU A 232 6.41 -30.07 14.46
CA GLU A 232 5.60 -31.07 13.73
C GLU A 232 6.01 -31.21 12.25
N ARG A 233 6.60 -30.17 11.65
CA ARG A 233 7.14 -30.17 10.28
C ARG A 233 8.61 -30.61 10.20
N GLY A 234 9.22 -31.00 11.31
CA GLY A 234 10.59 -31.50 11.39
C GLY A 234 11.67 -30.42 11.57
N TYR A 235 11.31 -29.17 11.87
CA TYR A 235 12.27 -28.11 12.18
C TYR A 235 12.67 -28.13 13.65
N ASN A 236 13.92 -27.75 13.95
CA ASN A 236 14.36 -27.55 15.33
C ASN A 236 13.82 -26.21 15.85
N ALA A 237 12.71 -26.25 16.58
CA ALA A 237 11.97 -25.07 17.02
C ALA A 237 11.92 -24.98 18.56
N ALA A 238 12.33 -23.83 19.09
CA ALA A 238 12.21 -23.47 20.51
C ALA A 238 11.46 -22.14 20.66
N GLY A 239 11.09 -21.76 21.88
CA GLY A 239 10.45 -20.48 22.12
C GLY A 239 10.34 -20.15 23.60
N TRP A 240 10.27 -18.86 23.89
CA TRP A 240 10.19 -18.32 25.24
C TRP A 240 9.07 -17.28 25.34
N ASP A 241 8.41 -17.21 26.49
CA ASP A 241 7.41 -16.18 26.78
C ASP A 241 7.49 -15.79 28.26
N PRO A 242 7.49 -14.49 28.60
CA PRO A 242 7.67 -14.04 29.98
C PRO A 242 6.57 -14.51 30.94
N TYR A 243 5.41 -14.94 30.43
CA TYR A 243 4.29 -15.41 31.25
C TYR A 243 4.04 -16.92 31.06
N TYR A 244 3.92 -17.39 29.82
CA TYR A 244 3.50 -18.76 29.53
C TYR A 244 4.66 -19.77 29.58
N HIS A 245 5.88 -19.32 29.28
CA HIS A 245 7.08 -20.16 29.22
C HIS A 245 8.30 -19.43 29.81
N PRO A 246 8.24 -18.96 31.08
CA PRO A 246 9.27 -18.09 31.65
C PRO A 246 10.60 -18.81 31.91
N ASP A 247 10.53 -20.12 32.17
CA ASP A 247 11.68 -20.97 32.52
C ASP A 247 12.40 -21.55 31.30
N GLU A 248 11.86 -21.37 30.08
CA GLU A 248 12.51 -21.82 28.85
C GLU A 248 13.78 -20.98 28.58
N PRO A 249 14.91 -21.59 28.19
CA PRO A 249 16.11 -20.84 27.90
C PRO A 249 15.97 -20.00 26.61
N LEU A 250 16.56 -18.81 26.62
CA LEU A 250 16.76 -18.02 25.40
C LEU A 250 17.89 -18.66 24.58
N ILE A 251 17.55 -19.26 23.42
CA ILE A 251 18.50 -20.03 22.59
C ILE A 251 18.79 -19.27 21.29
N PRO A 252 20.07 -18.97 20.98
CA PRO A 252 20.44 -18.42 19.68
C PRO A 252 20.09 -19.37 18.54
N SER A 253 19.42 -18.87 17.51
CA SER A 253 18.88 -19.65 16.39
C SER A 253 19.09 -18.95 15.05
N ASP A 254 19.06 -19.72 13.95
CA ASP A 254 19.20 -19.21 12.59
C ASP A 254 18.09 -18.20 12.27
N ILE A 255 16.86 -18.55 12.63
CA ILE A 255 15.68 -17.72 12.44
C ILE A 255 15.07 -17.41 13.81
N VAL A 256 14.93 -16.12 14.13
CA VAL A 256 14.24 -15.67 15.34
C VAL A 256 12.96 -14.94 14.94
N ASN A 257 11.84 -15.25 15.57
CA ASN A 257 10.58 -14.55 15.39
C ASN A 257 10.28 -13.66 16.61
N LEU A 258 10.11 -12.37 16.37
CA LEU A 258 9.56 -11.38 17.31
C LEU A 258 8.17 -10.96 16.80
N GLY A 259 7.25 -11.93 16.80
CA GLY A 259 5.95 -11.79 16.15
C GLY A 259 4.89 -11.18 17.06
N TYR A 260 4.48 -9.93 16.78
CA TYR A 260 3.43 -9.20 17.47
C TYR A 260 3.71 -8.88 18.96
N VAL A 261 4.99 -8.87 19.35
CA VAL A 261 5.42 -8.61 20.74
C VAL A 261 5.57 -7.11 21.01
N ILE A 262 6.27 -6.39 20.13
CA ILE A 262 6.56 -4.96 20.35
C ILE A 262 5.31 -4.07 20.35
N ASN A 263 4.18 -4.55 19.81
CA ASN A 263 2.92 -3.82 19.86
C ASN A 263 2.14 -4.01 21.18
N VAL A 264 2.52 -4.97 22.04
CA VAL A 264 1.86 -5.18 23.33
C VAL A 264 2.66 -4.65 24.52
N ILE A 265 3.85 -4.08 24.26
CA ILE A 265 4.72 -3.47 25.28
C ILE A 265 4.49 -1.96 25.27
N GLU A 266 3.91 -1.44 26.36
CA GLU A 266 3.61 -0.02 26.57
C GLU A 266 4.84 0.83 26.84
N ASP A 267 5.83 0.28 27.55
CA ASP A 267 7.04 1.00 27.91
C ASP A 267 8.05 0.99 26.76
N LEU A 268 8.46 2.18 26.31
CA LEU A 268 9.32 2.32 25.14
C LEU A 268 10.70 1.68 25.36
N ALA A 269 11.26 1.77 26.58
CA ALA A 269 12.57 1.20 26.88
C ALA A 269 12.55 -0.33 26.85
N GLN A 270 11.55 -0.95 27.48
CA GLN A 270 11.35 -2.40 27.43
C GLN A 270 11.04 -2.89 26.02
N ARG A 271 10.32 -2.10 25.23
CA ARG A 271 10.01 -2.42 23.83
C ARG A 271 11.28 -2.44 22.97
N GLN A 272 12.17 -1.47 23.19
CA GLN A 272 13.48 -1.43 22.55
C GLN A 272 14.36 -2.60 23.01
N GLU A 273 14.39 -2.88 24.31
CA GLU A 273 15.15 -4.00 24.89
C GLU A 273 14.71 -5.35 24.31
N ALA A 274 13.40 -5.60 24.19
CA ALA A 274 12.87 -6.82 23.59
C ALA A 274 13.34 -7.00 22.14
N LEU A 275 13.33 -5.93 21.35
CA LEU A 275 13.82 -5.96 19.97
C LEU A 275 15.33 -6.25 19.90
N VAL A 276 16.13 -5.63 20.76
CA VAL A 276 17.58 -5.87 20.84
C VAL A 276 17.88 -7.30 21.27
N LYS A 277 17.21 -7.83 22.30
CA LYS A 277 17.41 -9.21 22.77
C LYS A 277 17.05 -10.24 21.70
N ALA A 278 15.93 -10.05 20.99
CA ALA A 278 15.57 -10.93 19.89
C ALA A 278 16.62 -10.88 18.77
N TRP A 279 17.17 -9.70 18.49
CA TRP A 279 18.28 -9.56 17.55
C TRP A 279 19.54 -10.29 18.01
N GLU A 280 19.95 -10.18 19.28
CA GLU A 280 21.11 -10.88 19.84
C GLU A 280 21.04 -12.40 19.69
N LEU A 281 19.84 -12.99 19.76
CA LEU A 281 19.61 -14.43 19.53
C LEU A 281 19.65 -14.82 18.05
N THR A 282 19.58 -13.85 17.14
CA THR A 282 19.48 -14.10 15.70
C THR A 282 20.85 -14.38 15.08
N ARG A 283 21.01 -15.56 14.45
CA ARG A 283 22.22 -15.90 13.67
C ARG A 283 22.12 -15.53 12.20
N GLN A 284 20.94 -15.65 11.57
CA GLN A 284 20.75 -15.35 10.14
C GLN A 284 19.66 -14.29 9.91
N VAL A 285 18.41 -14.56 10.31
CA VAL A 285 17.27 -13.68 10.02
C VAL A 285 16.38 -13.46 11.24
N LEU A 286 16.11 -12.20 11.56
CA LEU A 286 15.11 -11.80 12.54
C LEU A 286 13.83 -11.42 11.80
N ILE A 287 12.72 -12.03 12.18
CA ILE A 287 11.39 -11.68 11.73
C ILE A 287 10.77 -10.74 12.76
N VAL A 288 10.44 -9.52 12.36
CA VAL A 288 9.74 -8.56 13.23
C VAL A 288 8.35 -8.33 12.69
N ALA A 289 7.33 -8.53 13.52
CA ALA A 289 5.96 -8.20 13.16
C ALA A 289 5.25 -7.38 14.23
N ALA A 290 4.43 -6.42 13.80
CA ALA A 290 3.56 -5.65 14.66
C ALA A 290 2.23 -5.36 13.96
N GLN A 291 1.19 -5.04 14.74
CA GLN A 291 -0.09 -4.63 14.16
C GLN A 291 0.04 -3.26 13.51
N VAL A 292 -0.41 -3.16 12.26
CA VAL A 292 -0.54 -1.90 11.53
C VAL A 292 -1.99 -1.46 11.58
N LEU A 293 -2.23 -0.15 11.73
CA LEU A 293 -3.59 0.38 11.79
C LEU A 293 -4.33 0.07 10.49
N ILE A 294 -5.33 -0.80 10.59
CA ILE A 294 -6.34 -1.01 9.57
C ILE A 294 -7.54 -0.20 10.06
N ASP A 295 -8.06 0.68 9.22
CA ASP A 295 -9.14 1.64 9.50
C ASP A 295 -10.43 0.89 9.91
N ASP A 296 -10.49 0.41 11.16
CA ASP A 296 -11.57 -0.39 11.74
C ASP A 296 -12.24 0.47 12.83
N ARG A 297 -13.12 1.36 12.37
CA ARG A 297 -13.64 2.54 13.07
C ARG A 297 -14.69 2.26 14.16
N ASP A 298 -14.83 1.00 14.60
CA ASP A 298 -15.96 0.54 15.42
C ASP A 298 -15.60 0.08 16.84
N ARG A 299 -14.44 0.46 17.39
CA ARG A 299 -14.11 0.13 18.78
C ARG A 299 -13.91 1.39 19.60
N GLY A 300 -14.66 1.52 20.70
CA GLY A 300 -14.39 2.49 21.76
C GLY A 300 -12.98 2.24 22.29
N VAL A 301 -12.08 3.18 22.04
CA VAL A 301 -10.64 3.02 22.17
C VAL A 301 -10.13 4.03 23.20
N VAL A 302 -9.41 3.54 24.21
CA VAL A 302 -8.78 4.35 25.26
C VAL A 302 -7.33 4.61 24.85
N ALA A 303 -6.94 5.85 24.58
CA ALA A 303 -5.54 6.18 24.31
C ALA A 303 -4.69 6.05 25.58
N TYR A 304 -3.52 5.41 25.49
CA TYR A 304 -2.54 5.28 26.58
C TYR A 304 -1.13 5.29 26.00
N GLY A 305 -0.28 6.24 26.40
CA GLY A 305 1.04 6.42 25.79
C GLY A 305 0.95 6.68 24.28
N ASP A 306 1.63 5.86 23.48
CA ASP A 306 1.61 5.89 22.02
C ASP A 306 0.74 4.80 21.37
N GLY A 307 -0.15 4.17 22.17
CA GLY A 307 -1.05 3.12 21.75
C GLY A 307 -2.40 3.21 22.45
N ILE A 308 -3.09 2.08 22.52
CA ILE A 308 -4.44 1.99 23.09
C ILE A 308 -4.53 0.92 24.17
N ILE A 309 -5.38 1.12 25.17
CA ILE A 309 -5.80 0.07 26.09
C ILE A 309 -7.09 -0.55 25.56
N THR A 310 -7.09 -1.86 25.37
CA THR A 310 -8.28 -2.61 24.95
C THR A 310 -9.21 -2.91 26.12
N SER A 311 -10.45 -3.30 25.84
CA SER A 311 -11.41 -3.76 26.87
C SER A 311 -10.94 -4.95 27.70
N ARG A 312 -9.87 -5.64 27.29
CA ARG A 312 -9.24 -6.74 28.03
C ARG A 312 -8.10 -6.29 28.95
N ASN A 313 -7.91 -4.98 29.14
CA ASN A 313 -6.82 -4.38 29.90
C ASN A 313 -5.42 -4.73 29.32
N THR A 314 -5.33 -4.82 27.98
CA THR A 314 -4.07 -5.02 27.24
C THR A 314 -3.69 -3.74 26.53
N PHE A 315 -2.39 -3.43 26.46
CA PHE A 315 -1.87 -2.38 25.60
C PHE A 315 -1.74 -2.88 24.16
N GLN A 316 -2.04 -2.01 23.20
CA GLN A 316 -1.90 -2.29 21.78
C GLN A 316 -1.45 -1.01 21.05
N LYS A 317 -0.21 -1.01 20.55
CA LYS A 317 0.27 -0.01 19.61
C LYS A 317 -0.06 -0.45 18.18
N TYR A 318 -0.69 0.43 17.42
CA TYR A 318 -0.84 0.27 15.98
C TYR A 318 0.20 1.15 15.30
N TYR A 319 1.08 0.52 14.52
CA TYR A 319 2.10 1.23 13.78
C TYR A 319 1.57 1.69 12.43
N ASP A 320 2.07 2.81 11.93
CA ASP A 320 2.10 3.02 10.49
C ASP A 320 3.23 2.16 9.87
N GLN A 321 3.09 1.70 8.62
CA GLN A 321 4.09 0.80 8.01
C GLN A 321 5.51 1.42 8.02
N GLU A 322 5.61 2.70 7.64
CA GLU A 322 6.88 3.43 7.65
C GLU A 322 7.42 3.66 9.06
N GLU A 323 6.55 3.95 10.03
CA GLU A 323 6.92 4.13 11.43
C GLU A 323 7.58 2.86 11.97
N LEU A 324 7.01 1.68 11.68
CA LEU A 324 7.57 0.41 12.10
C LEU A 324 8.94 0.17 11.48
N LYS A 325 9.11 0.43 10.18
CA LYS A 325 10.42 0.33 9.52
C LYS A 325 11.46 1.23 10.18
N ILE A 326 11.13 2.51 10.34
CA ILE A 326 12.04 3.51 10.94
C ILE A 326 12.42 3.09 12.36
N TYR A 327 11.47 2.59 13.14
CA TYR A 327 11.73 2.08 14.48
C TYR A 327 12.72 0.91 14.46
N ILE A 328 12.48 -0.12 13.64
CA ILE A 328 13.34 -1.29 13.52
C ILE A 328 14.75 -0.88 13.06
N ASP A 329 14.84 -0.10 11.99
CA ASP A 329 16.11 0.31 11.39
C ASP A 329 16.95 1.15 12.36
N ARG A 330 16.32 2.06 13.11
CA ARG A 330 17.03 2.91 14.09
C ARG A 330 17.52 2.12 15.30
N VAL A 331 16.69 1.20 15.82
CA VAL A 331 17.06 0.41 17.01
C VAL A 331 18.16 -0.60 16.69
N LEU A 332 18.06 -1.27 15.54
CA LEU A 332 19.01 -2.32 15.15
C LEU A 332 20.20 -1.79 14.36
N ASN A 333 20.11 -0.58 13.81
CA ASN A 333 21.08 -0.01 12.87
C ASN A 333 21.35 -0.92 11.65
N VAL A 334 20.29 -1.55 11.14
CA VAL A 334 20.29 -2.46 9.99
C VAL A 334 19.06 -2.18 9.14
N ASP A 335 19.21 -2.11 7.82
CA ASP A 335 18.07 -1.89 6.90
C ASP A 335 17.14 -3.12 6.86
N SER A 336 15.94 -2.96 7.40
CA SER A 336 14.91 -4.00 7.38
C SER A 336 14.19 -4.08 6.04
N ILE A 337 13.87 -5.31 5.61
CA ILE A 337 13.22 -5.58 4.32
C ILE A 337 11.72 -5.81 4.56
N PRO A 338 10.82 -4.98 3.99
CA PRO A 338 9.37 -5.20 4.12
C PRO A 338 8.94 -6.44 3.33
N ILE A 339 8.20 -7.32 3.99
CA ILE A 339 7.67 -8.56 3.38
C ILE A 339 6.17 -8.47 3.18
N GLY A 340 5.49 -7.80 4.10
CA GLY A 340 4.07 -7.47 3.99
C GLY A 340 3.71 -6.42 5.04
N LEU A 341 2.42 -6.10 5.11
CA LEU A 341 1.91 -5.12 6.08
C LEU A 341 2.27 -5.53 7.51
N GLY A 342 3.04 -4.69 8.20
CA GLY A 342 3.49 -4.88 9.57
C GLY A 342 4.56 -5.95 9.75
N ILE A 343 5.20 -6.44 8.68
CA ILE A 343 6.13 -7.58 8.72
C ILE A 343 7.42 -7.26 7.98
N TYR A 344 8.53 -7.40 8.69
CA TYR A 344 9.88 -7.10 8.22
C TYR A 344 10.84 -8.26 8.49
N PHE A 345 11.75 -8.51 7.55
CA PHE A 345 12.92 -9.37 7.77
C PHE A 345 14.17 -8.53 7.94
N VAL A 346 14.99 -8.87 8.92
CA VAL A 346 16.28 -8.22 9.20
C VAL A 346 17.36 -9.29 9.12
N PHE A 347 18.29 -9.14 8.18
CA PHE A 347 19.35 -10.11 7.92
C PHE A 347 20.63 -9.71 8.65
N ARG A 348 21.31 -10.69 9.26
CA ARG A 348 22.63 -10.50 9.89
C ARG A 348 23.73 -10.26 8.87
N ASP A 349 23.67 -10.95 7.74
CA ASP A 349 24.63 -10.87 6.65
C ASP A 349 24.05 -10.04 5.50
N GLU A 350 24.74 -8.96 5.14
CA GLU A 350 24.34 -8.05 4.06
C GLU A 350 24.33 -8.74 2.68
N MET A 351 25.25 -9.67 2.40
CA MET A 351 25.25 -10.44 1.15
C MET A 351 24.05 -11.39 1.07
N GLN A 352 23.61 -11.96 2.20
CA GLN A 352 22.37 -12.75 2.26
C GLN A 352 21.15 -11.86 2.01
N ALA A 353 21.12 -10.67 2.63
CA ALA A 353 20.07 -9.68 2.40
C ALA A 353 19.97 -9.31 0.92
N GLU A 354 21.09 -9.04 0.25
CA GLU A 354 21.10 -8.69 -1.17
C GLU A 354 20.75 -9.87 -2.07
N THR A 355 21.17 -11.08 -1.74
CA THR A 355 20.76 -12.30 -2.44
C THR A 355 19.24 -12.49 -2.36
N PHE A 356 18.66 -12.22 -1.18
CA PHE A 356 17.21 -12.24 -0.97
C PHE A 356 16.50 -11.14 -1.76
N ARG A 357 17.03 -9.91 -1.83
CA ARG A 357 16.44 -8.85 -2.66
C ARG A 357 16.47 -9.20 -4.14
N VAL A 358 17.57 -9.74 -4.65
CA VAL A 358 17.69 -10.13 -6.07
C VAL A 358 16.69 -11.23 -6.42
N SER A 359 16.50 -12.22 -5.54
CA SER A 359 15.59 -13.35 -5.82
C SER A 359 14.14 -12.90 -6.01
N ARG A 360 13.70 -11.83 -5.33
CA ARG A 360 12.34 -11.28 -5.43
C ARG A 360 11.98 -10.71 -6.80
N PHE A 361 12.96 -10.32 -7.61
CA PHE A 361 12.72 -9.74 -8.94
C PHE A 361 12.98 -10.72 -10.08
N ARG A 362 13.33 -11.97 -9.79
CA ARG A 362 13.57 -13.00 -10.81
C ARG A 362 12.27 -13.45 -11.43
N SER A 363 12.16 -13.23 -12.73
CA SER A 363 11.05 -13.76 -13.52
C SER A 363 11.16 -15.27 -13.70
N ARG A 364 10.05 -15.95 -13.94
CA ARG A 364 10.04 -17.35 -14.38
C ARG A 364 10.52 -17.46 -15.82
N THR A 365 11.38 -18.44 -16.07
CA THR A 365 11.88 -18.82 -17.40
C THR A 365 11.93 -20.35 -17.47
N THR A 366 11.72 -20.89 -18.65
CA THR A 366 11.84 -22.32 -18.94
C THR A 366 12.89 -22.52 -20.02
N THR A 367 13.48 -23.71 -20.04
CA THR A 367 14.35 -24.12 -21.14
C THR A 367 13.56 -24.11 -22.45
N PRO A 368 14.10 -23.50 -23.52
CA PRO A 368 13.54 -23.55 -24.86
C PRO A 368 13.22 -24.95 -25.35
N LYS A 369 12.16 -25.07 -26.15
CA LYS A 369 11.74 -26.38 -26.67
C LYS A 369 12.72 -26.87 -27.73
N ILE A 370 13.02 -28.16 -27.67
CA ILE A 370 13.77 -28.86 -28.71
C ILE A 370 12.84 -29.07 -29.91
N TYR A 371 13.20 -28.51 -31.08
CA TYR A 371 12.39 -28.61 -32.29
C TYR A 371 13.06 -29.42 -33.42
N LYS A 372 14.32 -29.81 -33.25
CA LYS A 372 15.08 -30.68 -34.16
C LYS A 372 15.66 -31.87 -33.42
N LYS A 373 15.59 -33.05 -34.04
CA LYS A 373 16.28 -34.26 -33.57
C LYS A 373 17.63 -34.38 -34.27
N ILE A 374 18.70 -34.29 -33.50
CA ILE A 374 20.08 -34.44 -33.97
C ILE A 374 20.75 -35.46 -33.05
N GLN A 375 21.29 -36.54 -33.63
CA GLN A 375 21.89 -37.65 -32.88
C GLN A 375 22.96 -37.18 -31.88
N ARG A 376 23.80 -36.25 -32.29
CA ARG A 376 24.83 -35.64 -31.43
C ARG A 376 24.27 -34.89 -30.21
N PHE A 377 23.02 -34.42 -30.23
CA PHE A 377 22.39 -33.86 -29.04
C PHE A 377 21.73 -34.96 -28.20
N GLU A 378 21.02 -35.90 -28.84
CA GLU A 378 20.34 -37.01 -28.16
C GLU A 378 21.33 -37.84 -27.32
N ASP A 379 22.53 -38.10 -27.84
CA ASP A 379 23.58 -38.87 -27.12
C ASP A 379 24.09 -38.18 -25.84
N TYR A 380 23.86 -36.88 -25.68
CA TYR A 380 24.38 -36.08 -24.55
C TYR A 380 23.29 -35.24 -23.86
N GLU A 381 22.01 -35.52 -24.09
CA GLU A 381 20.89 -34.72 -23.57
C GLU A 381 20.94 -34.64 -22.04
N ASP A 382 21.11 -35.77 -21.35
CA ASP A 382 21.24 -35.82 -19.88
C ASP A 382 22.44 -35.03 -19.36
N LEU A 383 23.56 -35.05 -20.09
CA LEU A 383 24.77 -34.31 -19.73
C LEU A 383 24.60 -32.80 -19.92
N LEU A 384 23.86 -32.39 -20.95
CA LEU A 384 23.61 -30.99 -21.30
C LEU A 384 22.42 -30.37 -20.56
N ALA A 385 21.49 -31.18 -20.03
CA ALA A 385 20.31 -30.69 -19.33
C ALA A 385 20.63 -29.74 -18.15
N PRO A 386 21.60 -30.01 -17.26
CA PRO A 386 22.00 -29.06 -16.22
C PRO A 386 22.54 -27.73 -16.77
N LEU A 387 23.27 -27.77 -17.89
CA LEU A 387 23.77 -26.57 -18.57
C LEU A 387 22.61 -25.75 -19.16
N MET A 388 21.65 -26.40 -19.81
CA MET A 388 20.44 -25.75 -20.35
C MET A 388 19.62 -25.10 -19.23
N GLN A 389 19.42 -25.80 -18.12
CA GLN A 389 18.72 -25.27 -16.95
C GLN A 389 19.45 -24.07 -16.35
N PHE A 390 20.79 -24.13 -16.24
CA PHE A 390 21.59 -23.01 -15.76
C PHE A 390 21.42 -21.77 -16.66
N VAL A 391 21.56 -21.93 -17.98
CA VAL A 391 21.41 -20.80 -18.92
C VAL A 391 19.98 -20.25 -18.86
N ALA A 392 18.97 -21.11 -18.74
CA ALA A 392 17.58 -20.68 -18.58
C ALA A 392 17.39 -19.85 -17.30
N GLN A 393 18.01 -20.26 -16.19
CA GLN A 393 17.90 -19.59 -14.90
C GLN A 393 18.72 -18.30 -14.80
N ARG A 394 19.85 -18.20 -15.52
CA ARG A 394 20.85 -17.12 -15.32
C ARG A 394 20.96 -16.17 -16.51
N GLY A 395 20.49 -16.58 -17.69
CA GLY A 395 20.60 -15.81 -18.94
C GLY A 395 22.03 -15.70 -19.47
N ARG A 396 22.93 -16.60 -19.02
CA ARG A 396 24.34 -16.62 -19.41
C ARG A 396 24.93 -18.01 -19.21
N LEU A 397 26.08 -18.26 -19.83
CA LEU A 397 26.87 -19.46 -19.59
C LEU A 397 27.48 -19.48 -18.16
N PRO A 398 27.72 -20.67 -17.58
CA PRO A 398 28.35 -20.79 -16.27
C PRO A 398 29.79 -20.27 -16.26
N ALA A 399 30.15 -19.60 -15.16
CA ALA A 399 31.54 -19.37 -14.79
C ALA A 399 32.13 -20.60 -14.08
N LYS A 400 33.42 -20.54 -13.76
CA LYS A 400 34.13 -21.63 -13.09
C LYS A 400 33.51 -21.94 -11.70
N ASN A 401 33.24 -23.21 -11.43
CA ASN A 401 32.63 -23.77 -10.23
C ASN A 401 31.17 -23.33 -9.99
N GLU A 402 30.41 -22.97 -11.04
CA GLU A 402 28.97 -22.68 -10.91
C GLU A 402 28.07 -23.85 -11.30
N LEU A 403 28.64 -24.92 -11.87
CA LEU A 403 27.90 -26.10 -12.31
C LEU A 403 28.59 -27.35 -11.76
N GLU A 404 27.82 -28.25 -11.14
CA GLU A 404 28.36 -29.46 -10.48
C GLU A 404 29.04 -30.40 -11.49
N ASN A 405 28.42 -30.60 -12.66
CA ASN A 405 28.93 -31.45 -13.73
C ASN A 405 29.89 -30.71 -14.70
N GLU A 406 30.61 -29.69 -14.21
CA GLU A 406 31.55 -28.90 -15.00
C GLU A 406 32.66 -29.76 -15.62
N PHE A 407 33.17 -30.75 -14.88
CA PHE A 407 34.27 -31.60 -15.32
C PHE A 407 33.86 -32.48 -16.50
N GLU A 408 32.70 -33.14 -16.39
CA GLU A 408 32.16 -34.04 -17.40
C GLU A 408 31.88 -33.28 -18.71
N ILE A 409 31.23 -32.11 -18.62
CA ILE A 409 30.96 -31.27 -19.79
C ILE A 409 32.26 -30.80 -20.45
N LYS A 410 33.26 -30.39 -19.67
CA LYS A 410 34.55 -29.93 -20.22
C LYS A 410 35.41 -31.07 -20.74
N ASN A 411 35.31 -32.28 -20.21
CA ASN A 411 36.02 -33.43 -20.75
C ASN A 411 35.54 -33.74 -22.18
N GLU A 412 34.23 -33.71 -22.39
CA GLU A 412 33.60 -34.01 -23.68
C GLU A 412 33.71 -32.84 -24.67
N PHE A 413 33.26 -31.65 -24.28
CA PHE A 413 33.11 -30.50 -25.18
C PHE A 413 34.24 -29.47 -25.08
N ARG A 414 35.21 -29.66 -24.18
CA ARG A 414 36.30 -28.72 -23.82
C ARG A 414 35.86 -27.44 -23.10
N THR A 415 34.74 -26.84 -23.50
CA THR A 415 34.23 -25.57 -22.95
C THR A 415 32.70 -25.55 -22.90
N PHE A 416 32.12 -24.77 -21.96
CA PHE A 416 30.67 -24.55 -21.92
C PHE A 416 30.12 -23.93 -23.21
N ARG A 417 30.89 -23.05 -23.87
CA ARG A 417 30.49 -22.45 -25.15
C ARG A 417 30.27 -23.50 -26.23
N ARG A 418 31.22 -24.42 -26.40
CA ARG A 418 31.13 -25.52 -27.38
C ARG A 418 30.01 -26.51 -27.03
N ALA A 419 29.82 -26.79 -25.74
CA ALA A 419 28.69 -27.60 -25.29
C ALA A 419 27.35 -26.94 -25.66
N PHE A 420 27.24 -25.63 -25.43
CA PHE A 420 26.03 -24.87 -25.72
C PHE A 420 25.80 -24.66 -27.22
N GLU A 421 26.84 -24.62 -28.05
CA GLU A 421 26.71 -24.64 -29.52
C GLU A 421 25.98 -25.90 -30.02
N VAL A 422 26.07 -27.03 -29.31
CA VAL A 422 25.28 -28.24 -29.62
C VAL A 422 23.80 -28.03 -29.26
N VAL A 423 23.52 -27.41 -28.11
CA VAL A 423 22.15 -27.05 -27.69
C VAL A 423 21.49 -26.12 -28.72
N LEU A 424 22.22 -25.13 -29.22
CA LEU A 424 21.71 -24.17 -30.22
C LEU A 424 21.39 -24.79 -31.58
N GLN A 425 21.88 -25.99 -31.88
CA GLN A 425 21.52 -26.69 -33.12
C GLN A 425 20.10 -27.28 -33.07
N VAL A 426 19.58 -27.53 -31.86
CA VAL A 426 18.29 -28.18 -31.63
C VAL A 426 17.24 -27.29 -30.96
N THR A 427 17.64 -26.09 -30.51
CA THR A 427 16.79 -25.08 -29.85
C THR A 427 16.82 -23.76 -30.61
N ASP A 428 15.92 -22.84 -30.25
CA ASP A 428 15.80 -21.54 -30.91
C ASP A 428 16.69 -20.52 -30.20
N SER A 429 17.62 -19.91 -30.94
CA SER A 429 18.50 -18.87 -30.40
C SER A 429 17.73 -17.65 -29.91
N GLU A 430 16.62 -17.29 -30.57
CA GLU A 430 15.82 -16.13 -30.18
C GLU A 430 15.17 -16.33 -28.80
N GLU A 431 14.77 -17.56 -28.46
CA GLU A 431 14.25 -17.88 -27.12
C GLU A 431 15.33 -17.73 -26.04
N TRP A 432 16.58 -18.08 -26.33
CA TRP A 432 17.71 -17.88 -25.42
C TRP A 432 18.10 -16.40 -25.26
N ASP A 433 18.04 -15.62 -26.33
CA ASP A 433 18.25 -14.18 -26.29
C ASP A 433 17.16 -13.49 -25.47
N ALA A 434 15.89 -13.90 -25.63
CA ALA A 434 14.77 -13.42 -24.82
C ALA A 434 14.96 -13.74 -23.32
N ILE A 435 15.46 -14.93 -22.97
CA ILE A 435 15.81 -15.28 -21.59
C ILE A 435 16.91 -14.34 -21.06
N SER A 436 17.97 -14.12 -21.84
CA SER A 436 19.09 -13.26 -21.47
C SER A 436 18.65 -11.81 -21.26
N GLN A 437 17.76 -11.31 -22.14
CA GLN A 437 17.15 -9.99 -22.02
C GLN A 437 16.26 -9.88 -20.77
N LYS A 438 15.42 -10.89 -20.51
CA LYS A 438 14.56 -10.93 -19.30
C LYS A 438 15.38 -10.91 -18.02
N ARG A 439 16.49 -11.66 -17.97
CA ARG A 439 17.42 -11.69 -16.82
C ARG A 439 18.16 -10.37 -16.64
N SER A 440 18.54 -9.73 -17.74
CA SER A 440 19.09 -8.37 -17.71
C SER A 440 18.07 -7.38 -17.13
N GLN A 441 16.82 -7.42 -17.58
CA GLN A 441 15.77 -6.57 -17.05
C GLN A 441 15.55 -6.79 -15.54
N ASP A 442 15.46 -8.04 -15.08
CA ASP A 442 15.31 -8.38 -13.65
C ASP A 442 16.43 -7.76 -12.78
N LEU A 443 17.68 -7.80 -13.26
CA LEU A 443 18.82 -7.17 -12.58
C LEU A 443 18.76 -5.64 -12.61
N LEU A 444 18.32 -5.04 -13.72
CA LEU A 444 18.12 -3.58 -13.80
C LEU A 444 17.04 -3.13 -12.81
N LEU A 445 15.93 -3.86 -12.68
CA LEU A 445 14.90 -3.59 -11.67
C LEU A 445 15.50 -3.60 -10.26
N TYR A 446 16.22 -4.67 -9.92
CA TYR A 446 16.88 -4.80 -8.62
C TYR A 446 17.84 -3.62 -8.34
N LEU A 447 18.73 -3.30 -9.28
CA LEU A 447 19.72 -2.22 -9.13
C LEU A 447 19.04 -0.84 -9.06
N ALA A 448 17.98 -0.62 -9.83
CA ALA A 448 17.20 0.61 -9.84
C ALA A 448 16.54 0.82 -8.47
N LEU A 449 15.84 -0.20 -7.98
CA LEU A 449 15.18 -0.17 -6.68
C LEU A 449 16.19 -0.04 -5.53
N SER A 450 17.42 -0.52 -5.71
CA SER A 450 18.47 -0.37 -4.68
C SER A 450 18.90 1.07 -4.40
N ARG A 451 18.43 2.05 -5.18
CA ARG A 451 18.58 3.49 -4.89
C ARG A 451 17.70 4.01 -3.75
N PHE A 452 16.61 3.33 -3.41
CA PHE A 452 15.73 3.75 -2.32
C PHE A 452 16.36 3.53 -0.93
N GLY A 453 17.46 2.78 -0.88
CA GLY A 453 18.34 2.70 0.29
C GLY A 453 19.80 2.90 -0.14
N GLN A 454 20.72 2.20 0.50
CA GLN A 454 22.11 2.16 0.06
C GLN A 454 22.26 1.11 -1.04
N ARG A 455 22.54 1.55 -2.27
CA ARG A 455 22.87 0.62 -3.36
C ARG A 455 24.17 -0.11 -2.99
N PRO A 456 24.21 -1.45 -3.04
CA PRO A 456 25.39 -2.21 -2.63
C PRO A 456 26.58 -1.92 -3.54
N LYS A 457 27.79 -2.05 -3.00
CA LYS A 457 29.02 -2.08 -3.80
C LYS A 457 29.15 -3.46 -4.44
N SER A 458 29.85 -3.55 -5.57
CA SER A 458 30.06 -4.84 -6.26
C SER A 458 30.58 -5.95 -5.32
N ARG A 459 31.45 -5.63 -4.37
CA ARG A 459 32.02 -6.58 -3.38
C ARG A 459 31.00 -7.11 -2.36
N GLU A 460 29.93 -6.36 -2.10
CA GLU A 460 28.83 -6.74 -1.20
C GLU A 460 27.80 -7.64 -1.91
N LEU A 461 27.96 -7.86 -3.23
CA LEU A 461 27.17 -8.82 -3.98
C LEU A 461 27.81 -10.21 -3.94
N SER A 462 26.95 -11.23 -3.86
CA SER A 462 27.38 -12.61 -3.99
C SER A 462 28.13 -12.86 -5.31
N ARG A 463 29.04 -13.83 -5.31
CA ARG A 463 29.87 -14.15 -6.49
C ARG A 463 28.99 -14.42 -7.72
N SER A 464 27.89 -15.14 -7.52
CA SER A 464 26.96 -15.52 -8.57
C SER A 464 26.31 -14.28 -9.21
N VAL A 465 25.86 -13.30 -8.42
CA VAL A 465 25.29 -12.03 -8.93
C VAL A 465 26.34 -11.18 -9.63
N ARG A 466 27.59 -11.15 -9.14
CA ARG A 466 28.69 -10.45 -9.83
C ARG A 466 28.96 -11.01 -11.22
N GLU A 467 28.99 -12.33 -11.36
CA GLU A 467 29.17 -12.99 -12.66
C GLU A 467 27.97 -12.73 -13.60
N ASP A 468 26.75 -12.63 -13.07
CA ASP A 468 25.58 -12.23 -13.86
C ASP A 468 25.75 -10.83 -14.43
N ILE A 469 26.10 -9.87 -13.57
CA ILE A 469 26.25 -8.47 -13.98
C ILE A 469 27.38 -8.34 -15.01
N LYS A 470 28.51 -9.02 -14.77
CA LYS A 470 29.65 -9.01 -15.68
C LYS A 470 29.29 -9.58 -17.05
N ALA A 471 28.59 -10.72 -17.11
CA ALA A 471 28.25 -11.34 -18.39
C ALA A 471 27.16 -10.59 -19.16
N LEU A 472 26.16 -10.04 -18.45
CA LEU A 472 24.99 -9.40 -19.07
C LEU A 472 25.21 -7.92 -19.41
N PHE A 473 26.08 -7.22 -18.68
CA PHE A 473 26.32 -5.78 -18.86
C PHE A 473 27.80 -5.42 -19.05
N GLY A 474 28.73 -6.37 -18.91
CA GLY A 474 30.17 -6.11 -18.97
C GLY A 474 30.76 -5.56 -17.66
N SER A 475 30.10 -4.58 -17.03
CA SER A 475 30.58 -3.96 -15.78
C SER A 475 29.43 -3.58 -14.83
N TYR A 476 29.76 -3.47 -13.54
CA TYR A 476 28.81 -3.06 -12.50
C TYR A 476 28.35 -1.61 -12.70
N GLU A 477 29.27 -0.74 -13.13
CA GLU A 477 29.05 0.68 -13.35
C GLU A 477 28.07 0.89 -14.51
N LEU A 478 28.23 0.15 -15.61
CA LEU A 478 27.30 0.23 -16.74
C LEU A 478 25.90 -0.27 -16.35
N ALA A 479 25.81 -1.38 -15.62
CA ALA A 479 24.52 -1.88 -15.13
C ALA A 479 23.81 -0.85 -14.23
N CYS A 480 24.55 -0.20 -13.33
CA CYS A 480 24.04 0.88 -12.49
C CYS A 480 23.54 2.08 -13.29
N MET A 481 24.30 2.52 -14.30
CA MET A 481 23.92 3.63 -15.17
C MET A 481 22.61 3.34 -15.92
N LEU A 482 22.48 2.13 -16.48
CA LEU A 482 21.26 1.69 -17.18
C LEU A 482 20.06 1.62 -16.22
N ALA A 483 20.27 1.11 -15.00
CA ALA A 483 19.24 1.05 -13.97
C ALA A 483 18.77 2.45 -13.53
N ASP A 484 19.71 3.40 -13.39
CA ASP A 484 19.39 4.80 -13.06
C ASP A 484 18.59 5.48 -14.18
N LYS A 485 18.98 5.26 -15.45
CA LYS A 485 18.23 5.75 -16.60
C LYS A 485 16.80 5.20 -16.63
N MET A 486 16.64 3.91 -16.30
CA MET A 486 15.33 3.27 -16.21
C MET A 486 14.47 3.88 -15.09
N LEU A 487 15.04 4.07 -13.89
CA LEU A 487 14.37 4.71 -12.76
C LEU A 487 13.93 6.15 -13.08
N LEU A 488 14.80 6.95 -13.71
CA LEU A 488 14.46 8.30 -14.14
C LEU A 488 13.29 8.33 -15.13
N SER A 489 13.16 7.30 -15.97
CA SER A 489 12.06 7.22 -16.94
C SER A 489 10.68 6.97 -16.32
N LEU A 490 10.60 6.56 -15.04
CA LEU A 490 9.33 6.47 -14.32
C LEU A 490 8.66 7.83 -14.11
N ARG A 491 9.42 8.93 -14.19
CA ARG A 491 8.89 10.30 -14.04
C ARG A 491 8.02 10.74 -15.23
N ASP A 492 8.12 10.03 -16.36
CA ASP A 492 7.31 10.31 -17.55
C ASP A 492 5.96 9.58 -17.48
N LEU A 493 4.97 10.25 -16.89
CA LEU A 493 3.61 9.72 -16.75
C LEU A 493 2.92 9.47 -18.12
N ASN A 494 3.31 10.17 -19.18
CA ASN A 494 2.78 9.89 -20.52
C ASN A 494 3.26 8.53 -21.00
N LYS A 495 4.54 8.21 -20.77
CA LYS A 495 5.10 6.89 -21.06
C LYS A 495 4.43 5.79 -20.23
N ILE A 496 4.22 6.00 -18.93
CA ILE A 496 3.48 5.03 -18.09
C ILE A 496 2.06 4.82 -18.58
N THR A 497 1.34 5.91 -18.87
CA THR A 497 -0.02 5.84 -19.44
C THR A 497 -0.03 5.06 -20.74
N HIS A 498 0.92 5.33 -21.66
CA HIS A 498 1.04 4.61 -22.91
C HIS A 498 1.25 3.11 -22.67
N LEU A 499 2.21 2.73 -21.81
CA LEU A 499 2.46 1.32 -21.46
C LEU A 499 1.23 0.65 -20.84
N CYS A 500 0.48 1.36 -19.99
CA CYS A 500 -0.79 0.85 -19.47
C CYS A 500 -1.81 0.56 -20.59
N GLN A 501 -1.91 1.43 -21.61
CA GLN A 501 -2.84 1.25 -22.73
C GLN A 501 -2.39 0.20 -23.76
N THR A 502 -1.09 0.03 -23.95
CA THR A 502 -0.53 -0.95 -24.89
C THR A 502 -0.29 -2.32 -24.27
N SER A 503 -0.51 -2.47 -22.96
CA SER A 503 -0.38 -3.78 -22.29
C SER A 503 -1.25 -4.84 -22.99
N LEU A 504 -0.62 -6.00 -23.24
CA LEU A 504 -1.24 -7.18 -23.85
C LEU A 504 -2.18 -7.89 -22.86
N VAL A 505 -1.92 -7.75 -21.57
CA VAL A 505 -2.70 -8.33 -20.47
C VAL A 505 -3.20 -7.23 -19.54
N GLY A 506 -4.38 -7.43 -18.96
CA GLY A 506 -4.98 -6.52 -18.00
C GLY A 506 -6.17 -5.74 -18.56
N LYS A 507 -7.07 -5.38 -17.64
CA LYS A 507 -8.23 -4.53 -17.94
C LYS A 507 -7.80 -3.07 -18.00
N LYS A 508 -7.83 -2.53 -19.22
CA LYS A 508 -7.46 -1.15 -19.54
C LYS A 508 -8.64 -0.21 -19.26
N LYS A 509 -8.38 0.82 -18.48
CA LYS A 509 -9.27 1.98 -18.29
C LYS A 509 -8.53 3.22 -18.76
N ARG A 510 -9.26 4.32 -18.97
CA ARG A 510 -8.73 5.61 -19.48
C ARG A 510 -7.34 5.97 -18.92
N ASN A 511 -7.16 5.87 -17.59
CA ASN A 511 -5.91 6.25 -16.91
C ASN A 511 -5.33 5.14 -16.03
N SER A 512 -5.76 3.88 -16.17
CA SER A 512 -5.26 2.82 -15.30
C SER A 512 -5.26 1.46 -15.96
N LEU A 513 -4.33 0.61 -15.54
CA LEU A 513 -4.26 -0.81 -15.90
C LEU A 513 -4.51 -1.65 -14.65
N LEU A 514 -5.46 -2.57 -14.71
CA LEU A 514 -5.70 -3.56 -13.67
C LEU A 514 -5.27 -4.94 -14.16
N ILE A 515 -4.37 -5.60 -13.45
CA ILE A 515 -3.90 -6.96 -13.76
C ILE A 515 -4.03 -7.87 -12.55
N HIS A 516 -4.05 -9.18 -12.79
CA HIS A 516 -3.78 -10.18 -11.78
C HIS A 516 -2.26 -10.27 -11.53
N ILE A 517 -1.85 -10.53 -10.28
CA ILE A 517 -0.45 -10.57 -9.88
C ILE A 517 0.38 -11.59 -10.68
N SER A 518 -0.24 -12.69 -11.13
CA SER A 518 0.41 -13.68 -12.00
C SER A 518 0.90 -13.11 -13.33
N ALA A 519 0.33 -11.99 -13.80
CA ALA A 519 0.70 -11.33 -15.04
C ALA A 519 1.82 -10.29 -14.86
N LEU A 520 2.20 -9.94 -13.64
CA LEU A 520 3.17 -8.86 -13.36
C LEU A 520 4.50 -9.08 -14.08
N GLU A 521 5.02 -10.31 -14.08
CA GLU A 521 6.29 -10.66 -14.74
C GLU A 521 6.26 -10.55 -16.27
N THR A 522 5.06 -10.47 -16.87
CA THR A 522 4.87 -10.32 -18.32
C THR A 522 4.72 -8.87 -18.77
N LEU A 523 4.58 -7.94 -17.82
CA LEU A 523 4.47 -6.51 -18.13
C LEU A 523 5.82 -5.93 -18.57
N ASP A 524 5.74 -4.77 -19.22
CA ASP A 524 6.91 -3.95 -19.53
C ASP A 524 7.76 -3.72 -18.26
N PRO A 525 9.10 -3.81 -18.35
CA PRO A 525 9.99 -3.62 -17.22
C PRO A 525 9.73 -2.33 -16.44
N LEU A 526 9.29 -1.26 -17.11
CA LEU A 526 9.00 0.02 -16.46
C LEU A 526 7.75 -0.06 -15.57
N LEU A 527 6.71 -0.80 -15.95
CA LEU A 527 5.55 -1.05 -15.09
C LEU A 527 5.91 -1.97 -13.92
N ARG A 528 6.76 -2.97 -14.16
CA ARG A 528 7.30 -3.82 -13.08
C ARG A 528 8.13 -3.00 -12.08
N LEU A 529 8.95 -2.06 -12.57
CA LEU A 529 9.70 -1.13 -11.72
C LEU A 529 8.77 -0.18 -10.95
N TYR A 530 7.71 0.30 -11.59
CA TYR A 530 6.68 1.12 -10.93
C TYR A 530 6.06 0.40 -9.73
N GLU A 531 5.65 -0.86 -9.90
CA GLU A 531 5.19 -1.71 -8.80
C GLU A 531 6.27 -1.89 -7.73
N GLY A 532 7.50 -2.19 -8.17
CA GLY A 532 8.65 -2.41 -7.31
C GLY A 532 8.98 -1.23 -6.41
N CYS A 533 8.76 0.01 -6.86
CA CYS A 533 8.94 1.21 -6.03
C CYS A 533 8.00 1.21 -4.82
N ALA A 534 6.78 0.72 -5.01
CA ALA A 534 5.79 0.62 -3.95
C ALA A 534 6.08 -0.58 -3.03
N SER A 535 6.23 -1.78 -3.60
CA SER A 535 6.43 -3.00 -2.82
C SER A 535 7.77 -3.01 -2.06
N ARG A 536 8.82 -2.36 -2.57
CA ARG A 536 10.08 -2.19 -1.83
C ARG A 536 9.94 -1.29 -0.60
N THR A 537 9.12 -0.26 -0.68
CA THR A 537 9.03 0.76 0.37
C THR A 537 8.04 0.32 1.46
N PHE A 538 6.88 -0.21 1.04
CA PHE A 538 5.76 -0.49 1.93
C PHE A 538 5.46 -1.99 2.09
N GLY A 539 6.06 -2.85 1.27
CA GLY A 539 5.53 -4.19 1.04
C GLY A 539 4.28 -4.15 0.15
N CYS A 540 3.80 -5.32 -0.24
CA CYS A 540 2.51 -5.48 -0.89
C CYS A 540 1.45 -5.98 0.11
N LEU A 541 0.18 -5.79 -0.22
CA LEU A 541 -0.88 -6.54 0.44
C LEU A 541 -0.70 -8.01 0.07
N GLU A 542 -0.24 -8.84 1.00
CA GLU A 542 0.15 -10.26 0.80
C GLU A 542 -0.92 -11.05 0.06
N GLU A 543 -2.18 -10.89 0.45
CA GLU A 543 -3.30 -11.63 -0.13
C GLU A 543 -3.77 -11.04 -1.46
N ALA A 544 -3.28 -9.85 -1.85
CA ALA A 544 -3.72 -9.20 -3.07
C ALA A 544 -3.46 -10.06 -4.29
N ASN A 545 -4.53 -10.32 -5.02
CA ASN A 545 -4.47 -11.02 -6.29
C ASN A 545 -4.49 -10.05 -7.47
N LEU A 546 -4.89 -8.78 -7.28
CA LEU A 546 -4.83 -7.77 -8.34
C LEU A 546 -3.96 -6.57 -7.98
N ILE A 547 -3.36 -5.99 -9.02
CA ILE A 547 -2.57 -4.77 -8.99
C ILE A 547 -3.16 -3.76 -9.98
N GLN A 548 -3.44 -2.56 -9.50
CA GLN A 548 -3.92 -1.45 -10.31
C GLN A 548 -2.85 -0.36 -10.42
N PHE A 549 -2.35 -0.17 -11.63
CA PHE A 549 -1.44 0.91 -12.01
C PHE A 549 -2.25 2.14 -12.41
N TYR A 550 -1.86 3.31 -11.94
CA TYR A 550 -2.40 4.59 -12.41
C TYR A 550 -1.35 5.25 -13.30
N GLY A 551 -1.71 5.55 -14.54
CA GLY A 551 -0.79 6.18 -15.49
C GLY A 551 -0.73 7.70 -15.37
N ASP A 552 -1.80 8.31 -14.86
CA ASP A 552 -1.99 9.77 -14.79
C ASP A 552 -1.44 10.41 -13.52
N ARG A 553 -1.05 9.60 -12.54
CA ARG A 553 -0.55 10.05 -11.23
C ARG A 553 0.29 8.95 -10.59
N PRO A 554 1.28 9.31 -9.75
CA PRO A 554 2.17 8.37 -9.07
C PRO A 554 1.41 7.63 -7.94
N LYS A 555 0.55 6.69 -8.31
CA LYS A 555 -0.31 5.91 -7.41
C LYS A 555 -0.34 4.44 -7.84
N ILE A 556 -0.50 3.54 -6.89
CA ILE A 556 -0.76 2.12 -7.13
C ILE A 556 -1.80 1.60 -6.13
N SER A 557 -2.59 0.58 -6.51
CA SER A 557 -3.49 -0.11 -5.58
C SER A 557 -3.32 -1.62 -5.68
N TYR A 558 -3.30 -2.29 -4.54
CA TYR A 558 -3.38 -3.73 -4.39
C TYR A 558 -4.79 -4.10 -3.93
N LEU A 559 -5.44 -5.04 -4.61
CA LEU A 559 -6.82 -5.45 -4.32
C LEU A 559 -6.86 -6.94 -4.02
N PHE A 560 -7.59 -7.31 -2.97
CA PHE A 560 -7.79 -8.70 -2.59
C PHE A 560 -9.23 -9.15 -2.81
N TYR A 561 -9.39 -10.17 -3.64
CA TYR A 561 -10.64 -10.88 -3.87
C TYR A 561 -10.53 -12.31 -3.34
N SER A 562 -11.01 -12.59 -2.13
CA SER A 562 -10.76 -13.85 -1.41
C SER A 562 -11.16 -15.13 -2.14
N ASP A 563 -12.12 -15.04 -3.05
CA ASP A 563 -12.69 -16.14 -3.83
C ASP A 563 -12.45 -16.00 -5.34
N PHE A 564 -11.38 -15.30 -5.75
CA PHE A 564 -11.08 -14.97 -7.16
C PHE A 564 -11.24 -16.13 -8.14
N ASP A 565 -10.68 -17.31 -7.85
CA ASP A 565 -10.78 -18.47 -8.76
C ASP A 565 -12.12 -19.24 -8.65
N LYS A 566 -12.78 -19.13 -7.50
CA LYS A 566 -13.94 -19.97 -7.13
C LYS A 566 -15.27 -19.30 -7.50
N ASN A 567 -15.37 -18.00 -7.31
CA ASN A 567 -16.58 -17.22 -7.56
C ASN A 567 -16.51 -16.56 -8.94
N PRO A 568 -17.55 -16.70 -9.78
CA PRO A 568 -17.67 -15.98 -11.06
C PRO A 568 -17.43 -14.47 -10.93
N HIS A 569 -18.04 -13.85 -9.91
CA HIS A 569 -17.94 -12.41 -9.60
C HIS A 569 -17.51 -12.23 -8.15
N PRO A 570 -16.21 -12.44 -7.86
CA PRO A 570 -15.71 -12.36 -6.51
C PRO A 570 -15.92 -10.95 -5.94
N ARG A 571 -16.11 -10.87 -4.63
CA ARG A 571 -16.31 -9.61 -3.91
C ARG A 571 -14.96 -9.06 -3.49
N LEU A 572 -14.78 -7.75 -3.62
CA LEU A 572 -13.60 -7.11 -3.07
C LEU A 572 -13.65 -7.29 -1.56
N HIS A 573 -12.62 -7.93 -1.00
CA HIS A 573 -12.48 -8.15 0.43
C HIS A 573 -11.75 -6.98 1.07
N SER A 574 -10.60 -6.60 0.52
CA SER A 574 -9.81 -5.48 1.01
C SER A 574 -9.01 -4.82 -0.10
N SER A 575 -8.60 -3.57 0.15
CA SER A 575 -7.73 -2.83 -0.76
C SER A 575 -6.66 -2.05 0.01
N MET A 576 -5.45 -2.01 -0.54
CA MET A 576 -4.36 -1.14 -0.11
C MET A 576 -4.02 -0.20 -1.26
N THR A 577 -4.00 1.09 -1.02
CA THR A 577 -3.69 2.11 -2.02
C THR A 577 -2.51 2.94 -1.52
N ILE A 578 -1.51 3.11 -2.37
CA ILE A 578 -0.29 3.83 -2.06
C ILE A 578 -0.19 5.02 -3.01
N ASP A 579 -0.12 6.21 -2.44
CA ASP A 579 0.30 7.41 -3.17
C ASP A 579 1.82 7.52 -3.08
N LEU A 580 2.51 7.44 -4.21
CA LEU A 580 3.96 7.41 -4.28
C LEU A 580 4.56 8.82 -4.21
N ALA A 581 3.76 9.89 -4.27
CA ALA A 581 4.26 11.26 -4.14
C ALA A 581 4.41 11.68 -2.67
N ASP A 582 3.40 11.38 -1.84
CA ASP A 582 3.42 11.72 -0.41
C ASP A 582 3.60 10.50 0.51
N LEU A 583 3.81 9.33 -0.08
CA LEU A 583 4.09 8.06 0.60
C LEU A 583 2.94 7.58 1.50
N LYS A 584 1.72 8.14 1.35
CA LYS A 584 0.58 7.73 2.16
C LYS A 584 -0.02 6.42 1.67
N VAL A 585 -0.17 5.50 2.63
CA VAL A 585 -0.89 4.24 2.46
C VAL A 585 -2.32 4.38 2.99
N ARG A 586 -3.30 4.00 2.18
CA ARG A 586 -4.71 3.90 2.58
C ARG A 586 -5.18 2.46 2.46
N TYR A 587 -5.67 1.91 3.56
CA TYR A 587 -6.30 0.61 3.58
C TYR A 587 -7.82 0.75 3.64
N ARG A 588 -8.55 -0.21 3.08
CA ARG A 588 -9.99 -0.30 3.23
C ARG A 588 -10.43 -1.76 3.31
N ASP A 589 -11.20 -2.08 4.34
CA ASP A 589 -11.90 -3.36 4.46
C ASP A 589 -13.31 -3.24 3.88
N PHE A 590 -13.73 -4.28 3.17
CA PHE A 590 -15.07 -4.43 2.59
C PHE A 590 -15.75 -5.71 3.08
N SER A 591 -15.16 -6.47 4.00
CA SER A 591 -15.69 -7.72 4.56
C SER A 591 -17.12 -7.58 5.11
N ASN A 592 -17.41 -6.44 5.74
CA ASN A 592 -18.73 -6.09 6.30
C ASN A 592 -19.60 -5.22 5.37
N ASP A 593 -19.13 -4.86 4.17
CA ASP A 593 -19.91 -4.07 3.21
C ASP A 593 -21.05 -4.93 2.65
N LYS A 594 -22.30 -4.44 2.78
CA LYS A 594 -23.49 -5.14 2.25
C LYS A 594 -23.58 -5.07 0.72
N ASN A 595 -22.86 -4.14 0.10
CA ASN A 595 -22.85 -3.92 -1.33
C ASN A 595 -21.41 -3.68 -1.82
N PRO A 596 -20.48 -4.65 -1.68
CA PRO A 596 -19.07 -4.43 -2.02
C PRO A 596 -18.89 -4.33 -3.54
N PRO A 597 -17.78 -3.72 -4.02
CA PRO A 597 -17.37 -3.83 -5.41
C PRO A 597 -17.17 -5.30 -5.81
N ILE A 598 -17.56 -5.66 -7.04
CA ILE A 598 -17.37 -7.00 -7.58
C ILE A 598 -16.52 -6.96 -8.85
N LEU A 599 -15.92 -8.11 -9.19
CA LEU A 599 -15.08 -8.24 -10.37
C LEU A 599 -15.83 -8.90 -11.53
N HIS A 600 -15.54 -8.43 -12.74
CA HIS A 600 -16.07 -8.93 -14.01
C HIS A 600 -14.92 -9.10 -15.00
N GLU A 601 -15.13 -9.94 -16.02
CA GLU A 601 -14.17 -10.15 -17.12
C GLU A 601 -12.79 -10.61 -16.62
N LYS A 602 -12.76 -11.65 -15.76
CA LYS A 602 -11.52 -12.13 -15.13
C LYS A 602 -10.48 -12.61 -16.14
N GLU A 603 -10.90 -13.10 -17.31
CA GLU A 603 -9.99 -13.52 -18.38
C GLU A 603 -9.12 -12.36 -18.88
N SER A 604 -9.61 -11.12 -18.80
CA SER A 604 -8.83 -9.94 -19.20
C SER A 604 -7.69 -9.61 -18.24
N LEU A 605 -7.72 -10.13 -17.01
CA LEU A 605 -6.77 -9.81 -15.94
C LEU A 605 -5.58 -10.75 -15.89
N VAL A 606 -5.69 -11.92 -16.50
CA VAL A 606 -4.71 -13.01 -16.44
C VAL A 606 -4.16 -13.33 -17.83
N THR A 607 -3.03 -14.02 -17.88
CA THR A 607 -2.42 -14.52 -19.12
C THR A 607 -3.11 -15.81 -19.60
N ALA A 608 -2.92 -16.16 -20.88
CA ALA A 608 -3.58 -17.31 -21.50
C ALA A 608 -3.19 -18.68 -20.90
N ASP A 609 -2.02 -18.76 -20.26
CA ASP A 609 -1.53 -19.94 -19.54
C ASP A 609 -2.09 -20.07 -18.12
N TYR A 610 -2.90 -19.11 -17.65
CA TYR A 610 -3.54 -19.19 -16.35
C TYR A 610 -4.49 -20.39 -16.27
N PRO A 611 -4.45 -21.23 -15.21
CA PRO A 611 -5.18 -22.51 -15.16
C PRO A 611 -6.69 -22.41 -15.44
N PHE A 612 -7.32 -21.29 -15.09
CA PHE A 612 -8.76 -21.05 -15.26
C PHE A 612 -9.09 -20.10 -16.42
N TYR A 613 -8.14 -19.75 -17.30
CA TYR A 613 -8.32 -18.79 -18.39
C TYR A 613 -9.50 -19.14 -19.31
N GLU A 614 -9.53 -20.39 -19.82
CA GLU A 614 -10.60 -20.90 -20.69
C GLU A 614 -11.98 -20.87 -20.02
N LYS A 615 -12.00 -21.14 -18.71
CA LYS A 615 -13.22 -21.14 -17.90
C LYS A 615 -13.78 -19.71 -17.78
N PHE A 616 -12.93 -18.74 -17.49
CA PHE A 616 -13.31 -17.32 -17.40
C PHE A 616 -13.76 -16.78 -18.76
N THR A 617 -13.03 -17.11 -19.83
CA THR A 617 -13.34 -16.68 -21.20
C THR A 617 -14.74 -17.13 -21.63
N LYS A 618 -15.10 -18.38 -21.37
CA LYS A 618 -16.44 -18.92 -21.71
C LYS A 618 -17.56 -18.22 -20.97
N LEU A 619 -17.37 -17.94 -19.68
CA LEU A 619 -18.35 -17.22 -18.87
C LEU A 619 -18.54 -15.78 -19.37
N THR A 620 -17.44 -15.02 -19.53
CA THR A 620 -17.51 -13.64 -20.02
C THR A 620 -18.17 -13.57 -21.38
N GLN A 621 -17.86 -14.52 -22.27
CA GLN A 621 -18.52 -14.56 -23.58
C GLN A 621 -20.03 -14.81 -23.46
N GLN A 622 -20.45 -15.70 -22.56
CA GLN A 622 -21.87 -15.95 -22.27
C GLN A 622 -22.54 -14.66 -21.75
N GLU A 623 -21.91 -13.95 -20.83
CA GLU A 623 -22.42 -12.69 -20.25
C GLU A 623 -22.56 -11.58 -21.29
N ARG A 624 -21.58 -11.44 -22.20
CA ARG A 624 -21.65 -10.51 -23.34
C ARG A 624 -22.80 -10.85 -24.29
N ASP A 625 -22.92 -12.12 -24.68
CA ASP A 625 -24.01 -12.59 -25.54
C ASP A 625 -25.39 -12.31 -24.91
N TRP A 626 -25.44 -12.33 -23.56
CA TRP A 626 -26.65 -12.10 -22.78
C TRP A 626 -26.90 -10.62 -22.46
N GLY A 627 -26.01 -9.72 -22.89
CA GLY A 627 -26.12 -8.28 -22.69
C GLY A 627 -26.02 -7.88 -21.22
N LEU A 628 -25.28 -8.64 -20.41
CA LEU A 628 -25.09 -8.37 -18.99
C LEU A 628 -23.95 -7.39 -18.70
N LEU A 629 -23.06 -7.15 -19.68
CA LEU A 629 -21.87 -6.31 -19.52
C LEU A 629 -21.95 -4.98 -20.29
N GLU A 630 -23.17 -4.52 -20.62
CA GLU A 630 -23.38 -3.30 -21.42
C GLU A 630 -23.14 -2.01 -20.61
N ASP A 631 -23.52 -1.99 -19.34
CA ASP A 631 -23.37 -0.82 -18.46
C ASP A 631 -22.62 -1.18 -17.17
N PHE A 632 -21.30 -0.96 -17.18
CA PHE A 632 -20.44 -1.20 -16.02
C PHE A 632 -20.76 -0.30 -14.81
N SER A 633 -21.43 0.84 -15.00
CA SER A 633 -21.74 1.76 -13.90
C SER A 633 -22.78 1.19 -12.94
N THR A 634 -23.70 0.36 -13.46
CA THR A 634 -24.77 -0.28 -12.69
C THR A 634 -24.36 -1.63 -12.11
N ILE A 635 -23.43 -2.36 -12.73
CA ILE A 635 -23.04 -3.72 -12.30
C ILE A 635 -21.75 -3.81 -11.48
N ASN A 636 -21.03 -2.71 -11.25
CA ASN A 636 -19.75 -2.77 -10.55
C ASN A 636 -19.86 -3.09 -9.04
N ARG A 637 -21.07 -3.06 -8.46
CA ARG A 637 -21.33 -3.48 -7.08
C ARG A 637 -22.31 -4.66 -7.04
N LEU A 638 -22.21 -5.44 -5.97
CA LEU A 638 -22.97 -6.67 -5.78
C LEU A 638 -24.48 -6.52 -5.99
N GLN A 639 -25.12 -5.53 -5.37
CA GLN A 639 -26.58 -5.35 -5.44
C GLN A 639 -27.04 -5.03 -6.87
N GLY A 640 -26.32 -4.15 -7.57
CA GLY A 640 -26.66 -3.81 -8.95
C GLY A 640 -26.51 -4.99 -9.90
N TRP A 641 -25.50 -5.84 -9.68
CA TRP A 641 -25.36 -7.08 -10.42
C TRP A 641 -26.48 -8.08 -10.15
N LEU A 642 -26.84 -8.29 -8.88
CA LEU A 642 -27.94 -9.19 -8.51
C LEU A 642 -29.28 -8.70 -9.09
N GLN A 643 -29.53 -7.40 -9.05
CA GLN A 643 -30.71 -6.79 -9.67
C GLN A 643 -30.75 -7.04 -11.17
N LEU A 644 -29.62 -6.85 -11.87
CA LEU A 644 -29.55 -7.09 -13.31
C LEU A 644 -29.83 -8.56 -13.66
N LEU A 645 -29.29 -9.51 -12.89
CA LEU A 645 -29.56 -10.93 -13.08
C LEU A 645 -31.06 -11.24 -12.91
N GLU A 646 -31.70 -10.66 -11.90
CA GLU A 646 -33.13 -10.79 -11.66
C GLU A 646 -33.96 -10.18 -12.80
N ASP A 647 -33.64 -8.96 -13.23
CA ASP A 647 -34.31 -8.25 -14.32
C ASP A 647 -34.23 -9.03 -15.64
N ARG A 648 -33.10 -9.72 -15.86
CA ARG A 648 -32.86 -10.57 -17.02
C ARG A 648 -33.36 -12.01 -16.82
N CYS A 649 -33.96 -12.35 -15.69
CA CYS A 649 -34.50 -13.68 -15.38
C CYS A 649 -33.45 -14.80 -15.42
N VAL A 650 -32.23 -14.51 -14.95
CA VAL A 650 -31.08 -15.43 -15.02
C VAL A 650 -30.42 -15.58 -13.67
N PHE A 651 -29.70 -16.67 -13.48
CA PHE A 651 -28.86 -16.89 -12.31
C PHE A 651 -27.60 -17.67 -12.70
N LEU A 652 -26.59 -17.64 -11.83
CA LEU A 652 -25.34 -18.38 -12.01
C LEU A 652 -25.42 -19.73 -11.30
N LYS A 653 -25.13 -20.82 -12.03
CA LYS A 653 -24.93 -22.15 -11.47
C LYS A 653 -23.47 -22.57 -11.66
N GLY A 654 -22.64 -22.29 -10.66
CA GLY A 654 -21.19 -22.25 -10.86
C GLY A 654 -20.86 -21.15 -11.88
N ASP A 655 -20.06 -21.47 -12.89
CA ASP A 655 -19.59 -20.52 -13.91
C ASP A 655 -20.39 -20.58 -15.20
N ARG A 656 -21.71 -20.79 -15.09
CA ARG A 656 -22.63 -20.81 -16.23
C ARG A 656 -23.92 -20.06 -15.90
N LEU A 657 -24.35 -19.20 -16.83
CA LEU A 657 -25.65 -18.56 -16.75
C LEU A 657 -26.76 -19.55 -17.13
N CYS A 658 -27.81 -19.56 -16.31
CA CYS A 658 -29.00 -20.39 -16.46
C CYS A 658 -30.26 -19.53 -16.33
N TRP A 659 -31.33 -19.90 -17.01
CA TRP A 659 -32.64 -19.26 -16.84
C TRP A 659 -33.25 -19.64 -15.50
N ARG A 660 -33.83 -18.66 -14.82
CA ARG A 660 -34.66 -18.88 -13.63
C ARG A 660 -35.88 -19.73 -13.99
N LYS A 661 -36.20 -20.72 -13.15
CA LYS A 661 -37.33 -21.65 -13.39
C LYS A 661 -38.70 -21.02 -13.14
N ASP A 662 -38.71 -20.00 -12.30
CA ASP A 662 -39.86 -19.20 -11.86
C ASP A 662 -40.11 -17.95 -12.71
N ALA A 663 -39.32 -17.75 -13.78
CA ALA A 663 -39.45 -16.58 -14.65
C ALA A 663 -40.66 -16.66 -15.59
N ASP A 664 -41.27 -15.52 -15.87
CA ASP A 664 -42.33 -15.38 -16.88
C ASP A 664 -41.87 -15.92 -18.26
N PRO A 665 -42.53 -16.96 -18.81
CA PRO A 665 -42.19 -17.53 -20.11
C PRO A 665 -42.17 -16.53 -21.27
N TYR A 666 -43.04 -15.51 -21.23
CA TYR A 666 -43.09 -14.48 -22.27
C TYR A 666 -41.85 -13.59 -22.23
N LYS A 667 -41.48 -13.12 -21.02
CA LYS A 667 -40.26 -12.35 -20.78
C LYS A 667 -39.00 -13.13 -21.20
N VAL A 668 -38.91 -14.42 -20.85
CA VAL A 668 -37.79 -15.29 -21.26
C VAL A 668 -37.73 -15.43 -22.79
N LYS A 669 -38.86 -15.56 -23.48
CA LYS A 669 -38.90 -15.65 -24.95
C LYS A 669 -38.37 -14.38 -25.61
N LEU A 670 -38.75 -13.20 -25.11
CA LEU A 670 -38.25 -11.91 -25.61
C LEU A 670 -36.73 -11.79 -25.42
N LEU A 671 -36.22 -12.13 -24.24
CA LEU A 671 -34.78 -12.08 -23.94
C LEU A 671 -33.98 -13.08 -24.79
N ARG A 672 -34.49 -14.29 -25.02
CA ARG A 672 -33.86 -15.26 -25.95
C ARG A 672 -33.76 -14.71 -27.37
N HIS A 673 -34.79 -14.01 -27.84
CA HIS A 673 -34.75 -13.37 -29.15
C HIS A 673 -33.63 -12.32 -29.22
N GLN A 674 -33.51 -11.45 -28.20
CA GLN A 674 -32.43 -10.46 -28.11
C GLN A 674 -31.03 -11.11 -28.10
N ILE A 675 -30.86 -12.21 -27.37
CA ILE A 675 -29.59 -12.98 -27.34
C ILE A 675 -29.24 -13.51 -28.73
N ASN A 676 -30.21 -14.11 -29.44
CA ASN A 676 -29.99 -14.65 -30.77
C ASN A 676 -29.61 -13.56 -31.77
N VAL A 677 -30.23 -12.38 -31.68
CA VAL A 677 -29.86 -11.21 -32.50
C VAL A 677 -28.42 -10.78 -32.19
N ARG A 678 -28.04 -10.64 -30.92
CA ARG A 678 -26.65 -10.29 -30.53
C ARG A 678 -25.62 -11.30 -31.04
N LYS A 679 -25.89 -12.60 -30.89
CA LYS A 679 -25.02 -13.67 -31.38
C LYS A 679 -24.85 -13.60 -32.91
N LYS A 680 -25.92 -13.34 -33.64
CA LYS A 680 -25.88 -13.22 -35.10
C LYS A 680 -25.07 -12.01 -35.55
N ASN A 681 -25.31 -10.84 -34.96
CA ASN A 681 -24.59 -9.61 -35.28
C ASN A 681 -23.07 -9.69 -34.98
N ARG A 682 -22.66 -10.53 -34.02
CA ARG A 682 -21.26 -10.78 -33.71
C ARG A 682 -20.58 -11.68 -34.73
N VAL A 683 -21.27 -12.67 -35.30
CA VAL A 683 -20.73 -13.55 -36.36
C VAL A 683 -20.55 -12.77 -37.67
N ASP A 684 -21.35 -11.72 -37.88
CA ASP A 684 -21.33 -10.86 -39.06
C ASP A 684 -20.43 -9.61 -38.90
N SER A 685 -19.71 -9.46 -37.78
CA SER A 685 -18.71 -8.38 -37.57
C SER A 685 -17.30 -8.91 -37.87
N PRO A 686 -16.51 -8.24 -38.74
CA PRO A 686 -15.19 -8.73 -39.18
C PRO A 686 -14.15 -8.81 -38.05
#